data_AF-A0A936EKN3-F1
#
_entry.id   AF-A0A936EKN3-F1
#
_cell.length_a   1.000
_cell.length_b   1.000
_cell.length_c   1.000
_cell.angle_alpha   90.00
_cell.angle_beta   90.00
_cell.angle_gamma   90.00
#
_symmetry.space_group_name_H-M   'P 1'
#
loop_
_entity.id
_entity.type
_entity.pdbx_description
1 polymer ?
#
loop_
_entity_poly.entity_id
_entity_poly.type
_entity_poly.pdbx_seq_one_letter_code
_entity_poly.pdbx_strand_id
1 'polypeptide(L)'
;MKYLFLPPGLLFLFFFAHAQPLLNDAPAVSGANTYAIVIGISDYQDPDIRKLSFSNRDAVVFADFLMSASGGSVPKQHIKLLTDSAATIGEVDKAIRWVMNNCKENDKVYFYFSGHGEVENVTMSKNGYLICYNTPSVAFINMGLSIDYLNDIVNTLSAQTKAKVIVITDACHSGTMTGNKFKGNLFVGEQLMLKKKNEIRMASCKPDELSNEKADWGGGRGVFSYYLVNGLQGGLADNNKDRVVSVGELKNYMETSMASDLVLKNGGDVQTPVIKFDEDYPLATVVEAEAGRIRDQVKKDSMTQVKVMSLMPGAGAEEAAEPADYFFSLLKKQNLEGITDSLALNTLATEAIAFTVLNFLKNSPITETGKSKLLELEKALKSDKEKLARFNLDIASAFLDIGQNVIASYIRGDEAELERRRYYNSNNNGYDVYTRMFAVAFKLSQPDKYYNTKAEVFLHYFSGLALRLKIPLTENPAPLIEQALAEQKKALALEEYAAYIYNELGVLYQLKKNYSEAEKFYTKATQLSPEWAIPQSNLSGLYIAGKNYDKALAFADIADSLQKDLQSISVNRGFINEKKGNLLFAEEDYRRSIEINSRHFAPFERLGYVYMNTADYAQADSFFYEADLRKKGYHFKGNAWEPGTYIEAFTPFTFISCDIDSSKLDPTDVFAFFTWGVQEYQKKKYANAIRILRKVVGIDKTNPLVYHYLGKAYYDQQKWEEAEVMFKLAATNSKNKKQFDRYVDSVISSKKYNYDHDCFERFFKDKFYHQVNDYYFLGTLYENWKHVEEAEMYFRKITLFESQVQNDEDGNETYDPNTIEMAGGEKTPAYVKLWQLLEKQGRYPETEETIKQYSIESLKQSDQELNEFYRRMIDRFPENGDWAYRLGILLYQYAPNTARLPYMDSIAWFPLLHKELFIDSAIYMALDVKDSLALYDRSETGAIAKINLNKFDVRLNRNYYLVPGTGESILSADAIYMPRKDGIAYLQRAAELLSEKETLADIHFKTGNMYVWAGSKKQAHPYFQRSLALVPDNANARLTLVDIYKALYKNRDAFKQLTYLNDSNQVNLPKRILFAQFNIRAGNFDKANESLNKTENYTPYTIFEINNLRGLAGMLANKPKQAIEFYTKSLQAQQTDTIWFNSYSLARLYAKAGNTNEAWKYLEAAVRSGFNYAYVLQHDGYMERLRKTAKWQTMISSISMKQYKKNEPVK
;
A
#
# COMPACT_ATOMS: atom_id res chain seq x y z
N MET A 1 -27.08 6.73 -90.33
CA MET A 1 -26.49 7.68 -91.30
C MET A 1 -26.73 9.09 -90.78
N LYS A 2 -25.80 10.04 -91.01
CA LYS A 2 -25.93 11.50 -90.76
C LYS A 2 -25.88 11.99 -89.31
N TYR A 3 -24.74 12.62 -89.00
CA TYR A 3 -24.46 13.75 -88.10
C TYR A 3 -25.62 14.43 -87.35
N LEU A 4 -25.41 14.75 -86.06
CA LEU A 4 -25.99 15.93 -85.38
C LEU A 4 -25.13 16.36 -84.14
N PHE A 5 -25.26 17.62 -83.73
CA PHE A 5 -24.56 18.27 -82.59
C PHE A 5 -25.40 18.28 -81.29
N LEU A 6 -24.75 18.39 -80.10
CA LEU A 6 -25.09 19.06 -78.79
C LEU A 6 -26.56 19.44 -78.41
N PRO A 7 -26.93 19.74 -77.12
CA PRO A 7 -26.54 19.23 -75.79
C PRO A 7 -27.79 18.71 -74.95
N PRO A 8 -28.09 19.10 -73.69
CA PRO A 8 -27.91 18.28 -72.47
C PRO A 8 -29.19 17.82 -71.71
N GLY A 9 -29.08 16.79 -70.86
CA GLY A 9 -29.85 16.67 -69.60
C GLY A 9 -30.80 15.45 -69.38
N LEU A 10 -30.66 14.83 -68.20
CA LEU A 10 -31.66 14.12 -67.36
C LEU A 10 -32.29 12.74 -67.75
N LEU A 11 -32.39 11.90 -66.69
CA LEU A 11 -33.41 10.88 -66.35
C LEU A 11 -33.51 9.49 -67.05
N PHE A 12 -33.09 8.47 -66.27
CA PHE A 12 -33.83 7.24 -65.88
C PHE A 12 -34.12 6.05 -66.85
N LEU A 13 -33.56 4.88 -66.46
CA LEU A 13 -34.17 3.53 -66.32
C LEU A 13 -34.38 2.52 -67.49
N PHE A 14 -34.11 1.25 -67.11
CA PHE A 14 -34.68 -0.06 -67.53
C PHE A 14 -34.24 -0.85 -68.81
N PHE A 15 -33.36 -1.84 -68.58
CA PHE A 15 -33.43 -3.31 -68.92
C PHE A 15 -33.12 -3.94 -70.31
N PHE A 16 -32.26 -4.98 -70.25
CA PHE A 16 -32.10 -6.21 -71.09
C PHE A 16 -31.72 -6.09 -72.60
N ALA A 17 -31.03 -7.04 -73.27
CA ALA A 17 -30.69 -8.44 -72.94
C ALA A 17 -29.50 -9.09 -73.76
N HIS A 18 -28.76 -10.01 -73.10
CA HIS A 18 -28.16 -11.30 -73.57
C HIS A 18 -27.12 -11.46 -74.72
N ALA A 19 -25.97 -12.09 -74.37
CA ALA A 19 -25.50 -13.40 -74.91
C ALA A 19 -24.31 -13.99 -74.08
N GLN A 20 -24.23 -15.32 -73.92
CA GLN A 20 -23.12 -16.09 -73.29
C GLN A 20 -22.30 -16.88 -74.34
N PRO A 21 -21.16 -17.49 -73.96
CA PRO A 21 -21.17 -18.97 -73.87
C PRO A 21 -20.43 -19.58 -72.66
N LEU A 22 -20.60 -20.91 -72.52
CA LEU A 22 -20.32 -21.79 -71.38
C LEU A 22 -18.84 -21.97 -70.94
N LEU A 23 -18.67 -22.30 -69.65
CA LEU A 23 -17.64 -23.20 -69.12
C LEU A 23 -18.23 -24.01 -67.95
N ASN A 24 -17.91 -25.31 -67.85
CA ASN A 24 -18.61 -26.28 -66.99
C ASN A 24 -18.19 -26.28 -65.51
N ASP A 25 -19.20 -26.39 -64.65
CA ASP A 25 -19.30 -27.28 -63.47
C ASP A 25 -18.04 -27.70 -62.71
N ALA A 26 -17.80 -27.00 -61.59
CA ALA A 26 -17.56 -27.67 -60.32
C ALA A 26 -18.77 -27.36 -59.40
N PRO A 27 -19.31 -28.31 -58.63
CA PRO A 27 -20.56 -28.11 -57.89
C PRO A 27 -20.36 -27.09 -56.76
N ALA A 28 -21.07 -25.97 -56.84
CA ALA A 28 -21.20 -25.05 -55.73
C ALA A 28 -22.02 -25.71 -54.61
N VAL A 29 -21.34 -26.23 -53.58
CA VAL A 29 -21.99 -26.67 -52.34
C VAL A 29 -22.45 -25.43 -51.58
N SER A 30 -23.69 -25.03 -51.80
CA SER A 30 -24.33 -23.98 -51.01
C SER A 30 -24.68 -24.51 -49.61
N GLY A 31 -24.28 -23.78 -48.55
CA GLY A 31 -24.95 -23.86 -47.25
C GLY A 31 -24.11 -24.08 -45.98
N ALA A 32 -22.81 -24.36 -46.06
CA ALA A 32 -21.98 -24.58 -44.86
C ALA A 32 -21.48 -23.25 -44.23
N ASN A 33 -21.78 -23.04 -42.96
CA ASN A 33 -21.29 -21.90 -42.17
C ASN A 33 -19.93 -22.20 -41.54
N THR A 34 -19.20 -21.13 -41.18
CA THR A 34 -18.05 -21.21 -40.27
C THR A 34 -18.40 -20.51 -38.95
N TYR A 35 -18.05 -21.14 -37.83
CA TYR A 35 -18.16 -20.62 -36.46
C TYR A 35 -16.82 -20.67 -35.75
N ALA A 36 -16.56 -19.75 -34.82
CA ALA A 36 -15.30 -19.71 -34.07
C ALA A 36 -15.46 -19.31 -32.59
N ILE A 37 -14.70 -19.96 -31.73
CA ILE A 37 -14.43 -19.57 -30.34
C ILE A 37 -12.95 -19.22 -30.27
N VAL A 38 -12.63 -18.01 -29.80
CA VAL A 38 -11.28 -17.46 -29.85
C VAL A 38 -10.95 -16.83 -28.50
N ILE A 39 -10.03 -17.43 -27.76
CA ILE A 39 -9.74 -17.12 -26.35
C ILE A 39 -8.28 -16.70 -26.21
N GLY A 40 -8.01 -15.59 -25.51
CA GLY A 40 -6.66 -15.09 -25.28
C GLY A 40 -6.50 -14.43 -23.92
N ILE A 41 -5.65 -14.97 -23.05
CA ILE A 41 -5.57 -14.56 -21.64
C ILE A 41 -4.14 -14.13 -21.30
N SER A 42 -3.95 -12.81 -21.18
CA SER A 42 -2.70 -12.19 -20.77
C SER A 42 -2.69 -11.87 -19.27
N ASP A 43 -3.81 -11.37 -18.75
CA ASP A 43 -3.99 -11.09 -17.31
C ASP A 43 -4.90 -12.13 -16.62
N TYR A 44 -4.64 -12.41 -15.34
CA TYR A 44 -5.31 -13.44 -14.52
C TYR A 44 -5.76 -12.83 -13.18
N GLN A 45 -6.87 -13.32 -12.63
CA GLN A 45 -7.41 -12.84 -11.35
C GLN A 45 -6.53 -13.23 -10.15
N ASP A 46 -5.87 -14.39 -10.24
CA ASP A 46 -4.93 -14.86 -9.23
C ASP A 46 -3.54 -14.24 -9.48
N PRO A 47 -3.02 -13.40 -8.58
CA PRO A 47 -1.75 -12.70 -8.78
C PRO A 47 -0.52 -13.60 -8.77
N ASP A 48 -0.64 -14.83 -8.24
CA ASP A 48 0.46 -15.79 -8.29
C ASP A 48 0.63 -16.35 -9.72
N ILE A 49 -0.43 -16.33 -10.54
CA ILE A 49 -0.36 -16.74 -11.94
C ILE A 49 0.43 -15.70 -12.74
N ARG A 50 1.58 -16.13 -13.26
CA ARG A 50 2.46 -15.30 -14.09
C ARG A 50 1.69 -14.69 -15.25
N LYS A 51 1.61 -13.36 -15.31
CA LYS A 51 1.01 -12.65 -16.45
C LYS A 51 1.75 -12.96 -17.75
N LEU A 52 1.00 -13.12 -18.83
CA LEU A 52 1.49 -13.15 -20.20
C LEU A 52 1.33 -11.75 -20.82
N SER A 53 1.93 -11.55 -21.98
CA SER A 53 2.20 -10.25 -22.58
C SER A 53 1.32 -10.00 -23.80
N PHE A 54 1.05 -11.04 -24.60
CA PHE A 54 0.46 -10.91 -25.94
C PHE A 54 -0.63 -11.94 -26.28
N SER A 55 -0.91 -12.93 -25.41
CA SER A 55 -1.94 -13.96 -25.65
C SER A 55 -3.34 -13.39 -25.97
N ASN A 56 -3.77 -12.32 -25.29
CA ASN A 56 -5.00 -11.60 -25.61
C ASN A 56 -4.99 -11.00 -27.04
N ARG A 57 -3.87 -10.47 -27.49
CA ARG A 57 -3.69 -9.93 -28.84
C ARG A 57 -3.62 -11.03 -29.91
N ASP A 58 -3.06 -12.19 -29.59
CA ASP A 58 -3.06 -13.31 -30.52
C ASP A 58 -4.47 -13.81 -30.84
N ALA A 59 -5.34 -13.86 -29.84
CA ALA A 59 -6.77 -14.11 -30.03
C ALA A 59 -7.44 -13.05 -30.92
N VAL A 60 -7.19 -11.75 -30.69
CA VAL A 60 -7.71 -10.66 -31.53
C VAL A 60 -7.28 -10.85 -32.99
N VAL A 61 -5.98 -11.05 -33.25
CA VAL A 61 -5.44 -11.17 -34.61
C VAL A 61 -5.94 -12.43 -35.33
N PHE A 62 -6.14 -13.55 -34.61
CA PHE A 62 -6.74 -14.74 -35.21
C PHE A 62 -8.23 -14.55 -35.55
N ALA A 63 -8.98 -13.82 -34.72
CA ALA A 63 -10.36 -13.45 -35.04
C ALA A 63 -10.45 -12.51 -36.27
N ASP A 64 -9.54 -11.53 -36.38
CA ASP A 64 -9.44 -10.64 -37.54
C ASP A 64 -9.09 -11.39 -38.83
N PHE A 65 -8.22 -12.41 -38.76
CA PHE A 65 -7.95 -13.31 -39.89
C PHE A 65 -9.23 -13.98 -40.38
N LEU A 66 -10.04 -14.57 -39.49
CA LEU A 66 -11.28 -15.27 -39.89
C LEU A 66 -12.30 -14.31 -40.55
N MET A 67 -12.37 -13.05 -40.13
CA MET A 67 -13.23 -12.03 -40.75
C MET A 67 -12.71 -11.53 -42.12
N SER A 68 -11.43 -11.75 -42.44
CA SER A 68 -10.83 -11.33 -43.73
C SER A 68 -11.31 -12.19 -44.91
N ALA A 69 -11.10 -11.71 -46.14
CA ALA A 69 -11.46 -12.49 -47.33
C ALA A 69 -10.64 -13.80 -47.42
N SER A 70 -9.37 -13.77 -47.00
CA SER A 70 -8.50 -14.95 -46.96
C SER A 70 -8.94 -15.99 -45.91
N GLY A 71 -9.53 -15.55 -44.80
CA GLY A 71 -10.09 -16.42 -43.75
C GLY A 71 -11.51 -16.94 -44.01
N GLY A 72 -12.11 -16.58 -45.15
CA GLY A 72 -13.46 -17.02 -45.55
C GLY A 72 -14.58 -16.02 -45.22
N SER A 73 -14.25 -14.76 -44.91
CA SER A 73 -15.20 -13.69 -44.60
C SER A 73 -16.22 -14.07 -43.52
N VAL A 74 -15.75 -14.72 -42.45
CA VAL A 74 -16.61 -15.22 -41.37
C VAL A 74 -17.35 -14.04 -40.72
N PRO A 75 -18.69 -14.02 -40.68
CA PRO A 75 -19.44 -12.94 -40.07
C PRO A 75 -19.05 -12.76 -38.60
N LYS A 76 -18.89 -11.52 -38.11
CA LYS A 76 -18.51 -11.24 -36.71
C LYS A 76 -19.43 -11.93 -35.69
N GLN A 77 -20.73 -12.03 -36.00
CA GLN A 77 -21.73 -12.75 -35.19
C GLN A 77 -21.49 -14.27 -35.09
N HIS A 78 -20.62 -14.84 -35.94
CA HIS A 78 -20.14 -16.21 -35.89
C HIS A 78 -18.75 -16.35 -35.23
N ILE A 79 -18.29 -15.33 -34.50
CA ILE A 79 -17.03 -15.38 -33.74
C ILE A 79 -17.30 -14.94 -32.29
N LYS A 80 -16.93 -15.78 -31.32
CA LYS A 80 -16.91 -15.44 -29.89
C LYS A 80 -15.46 -15.23 -29.45
N LEU A 81 -15.07 -13.95 -29.39
CA LEU A 81 -13.76 -13.50 -28.91
C LEU A 81 -13.83 -13.19 -27.40
N LEU A 82 -13.02 -13.88 -26.60
CA LEU A 82 -12.95 -13.71 -25.15
C LEU A 82 -11.52 -13.39 -24.73
N THR A 83 -11.30 -12.26 -24.07
CA THR A 83 -9.97 -11.83 -23.64
C THR A 83 -9.92 -11.39 -22.18
N ASP A 84 -8.83 -11.74 -21.50
CA ASP A 84 -8.53 -11.37 -20.10
C ASP A 84 -9.75 -11.57 -19.17
N SER A 85 -10.26 -10.51 -18.52
CA SER A 85 -11.38 -10.60 -17.57
C SER A 85 -12.72 -11.04 -18.18
N ALA A 86 -12.85 -11.05 -19.52
CA ALA A 86 -14.00 -11.64 -20.22
C ALA A 86 -13.88 -13.17 -20.42
N ALA A 87 -12.70 -13.75 -20.24
CA ALA A 87 -12.42 -15.17 -20.40
C ALA A 87 -12.49 -15.95 -19.06
N THR A 88 -13.57 -15.76 -18.30
CA THR A 88 -13.89 -16.64 -17.17
C THR A 88 -14.31 -18.02 -17.66
N ILE A 89 -14.17 -19.05 -16.81
CA ILE A 89 -14.58 -20.42 -17.15
C ILE A 89 -16.05 -20.49 -17.62
N GLY A 90 -16.95 -19.74 -16.98
CA GLY A 90 -18.37 -19.66 -17.37
C GLY A 90 -18.62 -19.00 -18.74
N GLU A 91 -17.89 -17.93 -19.11
CA GLU A 91 -18.07 -17.32 -20.45
C GLU A 91 -17.46 -18.18 -21.57
N VAL A 92 -16.36 -18.89 -21.28
CA VAL A 92 -15.76 -19.87 -22.20
C VAL A 92 -16.73 -21.03 -22.50
N ASP A 93 -17.43 -21.56 -21.48
CA ASP A 93 -18.44 -22.60 -21.71
C ASP A 93 -19.66 -22.09 -22.50
N LYS A 94 -20.16 -20.88 -22.21
CA LYS A 94 -21.23 -20.26 -23.03
C LYS A 94 -20.85 -20.17 -24.51
N ALA A 95 -19.59 -19.85 -24.81
CA ALA A 95 -19.10 -19.83 -26.19
C ALA A 95 -19.09 -21.24 -26.81
N ILE A 96 -18.62 -22.26 -26.08
CA ILE A 96 -18.70 -23.69 -26.48
C ILE A 96 -20.13 -24.10 -26.82
N ARG A 97 -21.07 -23.81 -25.93
CA ARG A 97 -22.50 -24.13 -26.12
C ARG A 97 -23.13 -23.38 -27.26
N TRP A 98 -22.78 -22.11 -27.43
CA TRP A 98 -23.25 -21.31 -28.55
C TRP A 98 -22.85 -21.96 -29.90
N VAL A 99 -21.65 -22.53 -30.03
CA VAL A 99 -21.27 -23.32 -31.23
C VAL A 99 -22.11 -24.58 -31.34
N MET A 100 -22.16 -25.43 -30.30
CA MET A 100 -22.93 -26.70 -30.34
C MET A 100 -24.40 -26.51 -30.74
N ASN A 101 -24.98 -25.36 -30.37
CA ASN A 101 -26.37 -25.02 -30.61
C ASN A 101 -26.67 -24.40 -31.99
N ASN A 102 -25.66 -23.96 -32.73
CA ASN A 102 -25.82 -23.31 -34.04
C ASN A 102 -25.17 -24.09 -35.21
N CYS A 103 -24.19 -24.94 -34.92
CA CYS A 103 -23.49 -25.78 -35.89
C CYS A 103 -24.43 -26.82 -36.53
N LYS A 104 -24.42 -26.88 -37.86
CA LYS A 104 -25.21 -27.79 -38.71
C LYS A 104 -24.32 -28.77 -39.48
N GLU A 105 -24.95 -29.59 -40.31
CA GLU A 105 -24.24 -30.60 -41.10
C GLU A 105 -23.26 -29.98 -42.10
N ASN A 106 -22.00 -30.42 -42.04
CA ASN A 106 -20.86 -29.95 -42.84
C ASN A 106 -20.34 -28.53 -42.52
N ASP A 107 -20.79 -27.89 -41.44
CA ASP A 107 -20.22 -26.61 -40.99
C ASP A 107 -18.74 -26.75 -40.55
N LYS A 108 -18.02 -25.63 -40.51
CA LYS A 108 -16.64 -25.52 -40.03
C LYS A 108 -16.62 -24.86 -38.63
N VAL A 109 -15.90 -25.44 -37.68
CA VAL A 109 -15.76 -24.90 -36.32
C VAL A 109 -14.29 -24.67 -36.00
N TYR A 110 -13.93 -23.46 -35.56
CA TYR A 110 -12.63 -23.16 -34.96
C TYR A 110 -12.75 -23.06 -33.43
N PHE A 111 -11.85 -23.72 -32.71
CA PHE A 111 -11.57 -23.47 -31.30
C PHE A 111 -10.12 -23.02 -31.18
N TYR A 112 -9.91 -21.76 -30.79
CA TYR A 112 -8.60 -21.15 -30.64
C TYR A 112 -8.40 -20.72 -29.18
N PHE A 113 -7.29 -21.11 -28.57
CA PHE A 113 -6.93 -20.70 -27.21
C PHE A 113 -5.46 -20.29 -27.13
N SER A 114 -5.17 -19.13 -26.54
CA SER A 114 -3.83 -18.65 -26.18
C SER A 114 -3.78 -18.30 -24.70
N GLY A 115 -2.86 -18.90 -23.95
CA GLY A 115 -2.77 -18.70 -22.50
C GLY A 115 -2.05 -19.85 -21.77
N HIS A 116 -2.18 -19.91 -20.45
CA HIS A 116 -1.61 -21.00 -19.65
C HIS A 116 -2.40 -22.31 -19.75
N GLY A 117 -1.68 -23.43 -19.64
CA GLY A 117 -2.25 -24.77 -19.49
C GLY A 117 -1.40 -25.59 -18.52
N GLU A 118 -2.06 -26.40 -17.69
CA GLU A 118 -1.48 -27.12 -16.56
C GLU A 118 -1.83 -28.62 -16.57
N VAL A 119 -1.00 -29.43 -15.89
CA VAL A 119 -1.16 -30.89 -15.78
C VAL A 119 -1.25 -31.28 -14.31
N GLU A 120 -2.27 -32.05 -13.93
CA GLU A 120 -2.33 -32.62 -12.57
C GLU A 120 -1.31 -33.77 -12.39
N ASN A 121 -0.73 -33.87 -11.19
CA ASN A 121 0.38 -34.78 -10.89
C ASN A 121 0.06 -35.83 -9.81
N VAL A 122 -1.23 -35.96 -9.42
CA VAL A 122 -1.71 -36.75 -8.29
C VAL A 122 -2.31 -38.08 -8.75
N THR A 123 -2.97 -38.12 -9.91
CA THR A 123 -3.57 -39.35 -10.45
C THR A 123 -2.67 -40.04 -11.49
N MET A 124 -3.06 -41.26 -11.88
CA MET A 124 -2.38 -41.99 -12.96
C MET A 124 -2.70 -41.45 -14.35
N SER A 125 -3.81 -40.75 -14.55
CA SER A 125 -4.20 -40.24 -15.89
C SER A 125 -3.56 -38.90 -16.23
N LYS A 126 -3.10 -38.13 -15.24
CA LYS A 126 -2.41 -36.84 -15.41
C LYS A 126 -3.19 -35.88 -16.30
N ASN A 127 -4.47 -35.69 -15.98
CA ASN A 127 -5.38 -34.87 -16.76
C ASN A 127 -4.87 -33.42 -16.89
N GLY A 128 -4.97 -32.87 -18.09
CA GLY A 128 -4.58 -31.51 -18.40
C GLY A 128 -5.75 -30.53 -18.44
N TYR A 129 -5.45 -29.26 -18.16
CA TYR A 129 -6.40 -28.17 -17.99
C TYR A 129 -5.92 -26.91 -18.71
N LEU A 130 -6.83 -26.15 -19.32
CA LEU A 130 -6.57 -24.79 -19.79
C LEU A 130 -7.00 -23.80 -18.70
N ILE A 131 -6.16 -22.82 -18.39
CA ILE A 131 -6.35 -21.90 -17.27
C ILE A 131 -7.17 -20.69 -17.72
N CYS A 132 -8.37 -20.53 -17.16
CA CYS A 132 -9.24 -19.37 -17.39
C CYS A 132 -8.97 -18.25 -16.38
N TYR A 133 -9.41 -17.02 -16.67
CA TYR A 133 -9.11 -15.81 -15.88
C TYR A 133 -9.33 -15.95 -14.36
N ASN A 134 -10.41 -16.62 -13.94
CA ASN A 134 -10.80 -16.80 -12.53
C ASN A 134 -10.40 -18.17 -11.93
N THR A 135 -9.48 -18.89 -12.57
CA THR A 135 -8.94 -20.16 -12.06
C THR A 135 -7.82 -19.85 -11.05
N PRO A 136 -7.94 -20.23 -9.76
CA PRO A 136 -6.84 -20.10 -8.81
C PRO A 136 -5.79 -21.19 -9.06
N SER A 137 -4.54 -20.77 -8.99
CA SER A 137 -3.33 -21.59 -9.15
C SER A 137 -3.34 -22.84 -8.27
N VAL A 138 -3.51 -22.66 -6.96
CA VAL A 138 -3.48 -23.72 -5.95
C VAL A 138 -4.57 -24.80 -6.11
N ALA A 139 -5.57 -24.61 -7.00
CA ALA A 139 -6.70 -25.53 -7.16
C ALA A 139 -7.20 -25.67 -8.62
N PHE A 140 -6.33 -25.47 -9.62
CA PHE A 140 -6.70 -25.51 -11.05
C PHE A 140 -7.45 -26.78 -11.47
N ILE A 141 -7.13 -27.94 -10.87
CA ILE A 141 -7.77 -29.25 -11.11
C ILE A 141 -9.31 -29.18 -11.00
N ASN A 142 -9.81 -28.35 -10.08
CA ASN A 142 -11.25 -28.24 -9.77
C ASN A 142 -11.93 -27.07 -10.53
N MET A 143 -11.15 -26.23 -11.23
CA MET A 143 -11.53 -24.86 -11.60
C MET A 143 -11.12 -24.42 -13.02
N GLY A 144 -10.19 -25.11 -13.67
CA GLY A 144 -9.78 -24.87 -15.06
C GLY A 144 -10.63 -25.65 -16.07
N LEU A 145 -10.49 -25.33 -17.35
CA LEU A 145 -11.18 -26.04 -18.44
C LEU A 145 -10.47 -27.37 -18.72
N SER A 146 -11.09 -28.49 -18.34
CA SER A 146 -10.57 -29.84 -18.60
C SER A 146 -10.42 -30.11 -20.11
N ILE A 147 -9.27 -30.66 -20.51
CA ILE A 147 -9.01 -31.08 -21.88
C ILE A 147 -9.89 -32.28 -22.29
N ASP A 148 -10.26 -33.16 -21.36
CA ASP A 148 -11.19 -34.26 -21.63
C ASP A 148 -12.59 -33.73 -22.00
N TYR A 149 -13.07 -32.70 -21.29
CA TYR A 149 -14.34 -32.05 -21.61
C TYR A 149 -14.29 -31.39 -23.00
N LEU A 150 -13.22 -30.63 -23.30
CA LEU A 150 -13.01 -30.05 -24.63
C LEU A 150 -12.98 -31.14 -25.72
N ASN A 151 -12.32 -32.27 -25.46
CA ASN A 151 -12.27 -33.40 -26.37
C ASN A 151 -13.66 -34.01 -26.62
N ASP A 152 -14.49 -34.17 -25.59
CA ASP A 152 -15.86 -34.67 -25.76
C ASP A 152 -16.77 -33.72 -26.55
N ILE A 153 -16.62 -32.41 -26.38
CA ILE A 153 -17.29 -31.39 -27.20
C ILE A 153 -16.86 -31.50 -28.67
N VAL A 154 -15.56 -31.56 -28.94
CA VAL A 154 -14.98 -31.69 -30.29
C VAL A 154 -15.44 -33.00 -30.95
N ASN A 155 -15.40 -34.11 -30.22
CA ASN A 155 -15.92 -35.42 -30.64
C ASN A 155 -17.40 -35.34 -31.02
N THR A 156 -18.20 -34.64 -30.21
CA THR A 156 -19.66 -34.51 -30.39
C THR A 156 -19.99 -33.75 -31.67
N LEU A 157 -19.38 -32.58 -31.88
CA LEU A 157 -19.49 -31.82 -33.13
C LEU A 157 -19.04 -32.65 -34.34
N SER A 158 -17.85 -33.25 -34.25
CA SER A 158 -17.27 -33.97 -35.39
C SER A 158 -18.06 -35.23 -35.77
N ALA A 159 -18.61 -35.97 -34.79
CA ALA A 159 -19.33 -37.21 -35.04
C ALA A 159 -20.84 -37.03 -35.28
N GLN A 160 -21.52 -36.13 -34.54
CA GLN A 160 -22.98 -35.97 -34.63
C GLN A 160 -23.39 -34.97 -35.70
N THR A 161 -22.77 -33.79 -35.75
CA THR A 161 -23.06 -32.78 -36.79
C THR A 161 -22.17 -32.93 -38.02
N LYS A 162 -21.24 -33.89 -38.05
CA LYS A 162 -20.26 -34.09 -39.15
C LYS A 162 -19.48 -32.81 -39.49
N ALA A 163 -19.41 -31.86 -38.56
CA ALA A 163 -18.72 -30.60 -38.75
C ALA A 163 -17.20 -30.83 -38.82
N LYS A 164 -16.49 -30.03 -39.62
CA LYS A 164 -15.03 -30.02 -39.58
C LYS A 164 -14.59 -29.16 -38.40
N VAL A 165 -14.07 -29.80 -37.36
CA VAL A 165 -13.59 -29.10 -36.16
C VAL A 165 -12.08 -28.88 -36.23
N ILE A 166 -11.65 -27.65 -36.02
CA ILE A 166 -10.26 -27.17 -36.10
C ILE A 166 -9.90 -26.61 -34.71
N VAL A 167 -9.07 -27.34 -33.96
CA VAL A 167 -8.60 -26.96 -32.63
C VAL A 167 -7.18 -26.43 -32.74
N ILE A 168 -6.94 -25.24 -32.23
CA ILE A 168 -5.66 -24.53 -32.26
C ILE A 168 -5.35 -24.05 -30.85
N THR A 169 -4.20 -24.45 -30.30
CA THR A 169 -3.82 -24.13 -28.93
C THR A 169 -2.41 -23.56 -28.88
N ASP A 170 -2.32 -22.27 -28.55
CA ASP A 170 -1.07 -21.60 -28.18
C ASP A 170 -0.92 -21.59 -26.65
N ALA A 171 -0.78 -22.80 -26.08
CA ALA A 171 -0.73 -23.02 -24.64
C ALA A 171 0.21 -24.18 -24.29
N CYS A 172 1.40 -23.83 -23.80
CA CYS A 172 2.45 -24.77 -23.40
C CYS A 172 3.20 -24.27 -22.14
N HIS A 173 2.64 -24.54 -20.95
CA HIS A 173 3.30 -24.58 -19.63
C HIS A 173 4.41 -23.52 -19.37
N SER A 174 4.07 -22.24 -19.32
CA SER A 174 5.03 -21.11 -19.21
C SER A 174 5.60 -20.80 -17.80
N GLY A 175 5.99 -21.83 -17.06
CA GLY A 175 7.14 -21.78 -16.15
C GLY A 175 6.91 -21.50 -14.65
N THR A 176 6.86 -22.58 -13.88
CA THR A 176 7.16 -22.64 -12.42
C THR A 176 6.42 -21.63 -11.54
N MET A 177 5.13 -21.86 -11.32
CA MET A 177 4.51 -21.43 -10.08
C MET A 177 4.99 -22.32 -8.93
N THR A 178 5.39 -21.68 -7.83
CA THR A 178 5.94 -22.27 -6.59
C THR A 178 7.05 -23.33 -6.72
N GLY A 179 8.30 -22.84 -6.73
CA GLY A 179 9.31 -23.30 -5.75
C GLY A 179 9.84 -24.74 -5.71
N ASN A 180 9.41 -25.70 -6.54
CA ASN A 180 9.90 -27.10 -6.44
C ASN A 180 10.26 -27.77 -7.78
N LYS A 181 11.42 -28.44 -7.79
CA LYS A 181 11.95 -29.16 -8.95
C LYS A 181 11.42 -30.59 -9.04
N PHE A 182 10.32 -30.80 -9.75
CA PHE A 182 9.94 -32.13 -10.26
C PHE A 182 10.01 -32.18 -11.79
N LYS A 183 11.13 -32.69 -12.32
CA LYS A 183 11.21 -33.12 -13.73
C LYS A 183 10.50 -34.47 -13.86
N GLY A 184 9.34 -34.51 -14.53
CA GLY A 184 8.48 -35.70 -14.52
C GLY A 184 7.31 -35.73 -15.52
N ASN A 185 7.57 -35.40 -16.78
CA ASN A 185 6.76 -35.68 -17.98
C ASN A 185 5.39 -34.97 -18.14
N LEU A 186 5.41 -33.87 -18.91
CA LEU A 186 4.73 -33.66 -20.22
C LEU A 186 3.35 -34.35 -20.42
N PHE A 187 2.21 -33.63 -20.42
CA PHE A 187 0.91 -34.21 -20.88
C PHE A 187 -0.16 -33.29 -21.54
N VAL A 188 -0.24 -31.97 -21.30
CA VAL A 188 -1.29 -31.09 -21.91
C VAL A 188 -1.29 -31.17 -23.45
N GLY A 189 -0.12 -30.93 -24.08
CA GLY A 189 0.01 -30.94 -25.53
C GLY A 189 -0.25 -32.31 -26.16
N GLU A 190 -0.05 -33.41 -25.43
CA GLU A 190 -0.34 -34.75 -25.94
C GLU A 190 -1.85 -35.06 -25.93
N GLN A 191 -2.54 -34.73 -24.83
CA GLN A 191 -3.99 -34.94 -24.67
C GLN A 191 -4.82 -34.09 -25.65
N LEU A 192 -4.36 -32.87 -25.97
CA LEU A 192 -4.95 -32.03 -27.02
C LEU A 192 -4.83 -32.63 -28.43
N MET A 193 -3.92 -33.59 -28.62
CA MET A 193 -3.60 -34.18 -29.93
C MET A 193 -4.18 -35.59 -30.13
N LEU A 194 -5.16 -35.99 -29.31
CA LEU A 194 -5.98 -37.21 -29.48
C LEU A 194 -7.05 -37.01 -30.57
N LYS A 195 -6.64 -37.15 -31.84
CA LYS A 195 -7.45 -36.94 -33.04
C LYS A 195 -8.47 -38.06 -33.29
N LYS A 196 -9.72 -37.71 -33.64
CA LYS A 196 -10.69 -38.62 -34.30
C LYS A 196 -11.01 -38.20 -35.74
N LYS A 197 -11.92 -38.94 -36.40
CA LYS A 197 -12.29 -38.71 -37.81
C LYS A 197 -12.94 -37.33 -37.95
N ASN A 198 -12.57 -36.59 -39.00
CA ASN A 198 -13.07 -35.23 -39.32
C ASN A 198 -12.62 -34.09 -38.38
N GLU A 199 -11.49 -34.26 -37.70
CA GLU A 199 -10.85 -33.24 -36.86
C GLU A 199 -9.48 -32.79 -37.41
N ILE A 200 -9.13 -31.55 -37.09
CA ILE A 200 -7.85 -30.88 -37.37
C ILE A 200 -7.34 -30.31 -36.04
N ARG A 201 -6.16 -30.72 -35.58
CA ARG A 201 -5.60 -30.31 -34.27
C ARG A 201 -4.18 -29.76 -34.39
N MET A 202 -3.96 -28.57 -33.83
CA MET A 202 -2.70 -27.82 -33.82
C MET A 202 -2.35 -27.40 -32.39
N ALA A 203 -1.11 -27.67 -31.97
CA ALA A 203 -0.53 -27.17 -30.73
C ALA A 203 0.76 -26.40 -31.03
N SER A 204 1.06 -25.36 -30.25
CA SER A 204 2.14 -24.43 -30.57
C SER A 204 3.56 -24.94 -30.34
N CYS A 205 3.72 -26.02 -29.60
CA CYS A 205 4.99 -26.61 -29.22
C CYS A 205 4.88 -28.15 -29.15
N LYS A 206 6.00 -28.87 -29.15
CA LYS A 206 6.04 -30.27 -28.69
C LYS A 206 5.88 -30.36 -27.18
N PRO A 207 5.44 -31.49 -26.63
CA PRO A 207 5.23 -31.62 -25.19
C PRO A 207 6.44 -31.24 -24.32
N ASP A 208 7.70 -31.37 -24.78
CA ASP A 208 8.94 -31.01 -24.08
C ASP A 208 9.41 -29.55 -24.26
N GLU A 209 8.67 -28.74 -25.03
CA GLU A 209 9.02 -27.37 -25.39
C GLU A 209 8.07 -26.35 -24.72
N LEU A 210 8.42 -25.05 -24.81
CA LEU A 210 7.59 -23.95 -24.29
C LEU A 210 7.00 -23.14 -25.44
N SER A 211 5.85 -22.49 -25.20
CA SER A 211 5.39 -21.43 -26.11
C SER A 211 5.98 -20.07 -25.72
N ASN A 212 6.44 -19.33 -26.72
CA ASN A 212 7.20 -18.10 -26.56
C ASN A 212 6.45 -16.90 -27.15
N GLU A 213 6.44 -15.79 -26.41
CA GLU A 213 5.86 -14.51 -26.82
C GLU A 213 6.89 -13.39 -26.63
N LYS A 214 7.08 -12.52 -27.64
CA LYS A 214 8.06 -11.41 -27.62
C LYS A 214 7.55 -10.24 -28.47
N ALA A 215 8.06 -9.04 -28.19
CA ALA A 215 7.73 -7.82 -28.94
C ALA A 215 8.17 -7.88 -30.41
N ASP A 216 9.19 -8.69 -30.71
CA ASP A 216 9.83 -8.80 -32.02
C ASP A 216 8.91 -9.42 -33.10
N TRP A 217 7.92 -10.23 -32.71
CA TRP A 217 6.99 -10.85 -33.65
C TRP A 217 5.77 -9.92 -33.86
N GLY A 218 5.75 -9.17 -34.96
CA GLY A 218 4.63 -8.30 -35.35
C GLY A 218 4.34 -7.17 -34.34
N GLY A 219 5.35 -6.73 -33.59
CA GLY A 219 5.21 -5.73 -32.52
C GLY A 219 4.60 -6.28 -31.23
N GLY A 220 4.59 -7.61 -31.00
CA GLY A 220 4.11 -8.24 -29.77
C GLY A 220 3.07 -9.33 -30.01
N ARG A 221 3.51 -10.58 -30.14
CA ARG A 221 2.72 -11.80 -30.37
C ARG A 221 3.46 -13.05 -29.85
N GLY A 222 2.75 -14.17 -29.73
CA GLY A 222 3.29 -15.51 -29.67
C GLY A 222 3.90 -15.92 -31.01
N VAL A 223 5.05 -16.60 -31.01
CA VAL A 223 5.78 -16.96 -32.25
C VAL A 223 4.97 -17.91 -33.15
N PHE A 224 4.29 -18.89 -32.55
CA PHE A 224 3.38 -19.79 -33.25
C PHE A 224 2.24 -19.02 -33.89
N SER A 225 1.57 -18.18 -33.10
CA SER A 225 0.46 -17.35 -33.53
C SER A 225 0.84 -16.35 -34.65
N TYR A 226 2.08 -15.82 -34.62
CA TYR A 226 2.65 -14.98 -35.68
C TYR A 226 2.78 -15.75 -37.00
N TYR A 227 3.50 -16.87 -37.01
CA TYR A 227 3.70 -17.65 -38.23
C TYR A 227 2.39 -18.30 -38.73
N LEU A 228 1.50 -18.73 -37.85
CA LEU A 228 0.18 -19.28 -38.21
C LEU A 228 -0.62 -18.30 -39.10
N VAL A 229 -0.84 -17.08 -38.62
CA VAL A 229 -1.64 -16.08 -39.35
C VAL A 229 -0.90 -15.59 -40.60
N ASN A 230 0.41 -15.42 -40.54
CA ASN A 230 1.21 -15.01 -41.71
C ASN A 230 1.23 -16.07 -42.82
N GLY A 231 1.27 -17.35 -42.47
CA GLY A 231 1.16 -18.47 -43.42
C GLY A 231 -0.18 -18.48 -44.13
N LEU A 232 -1.27 -18.36 -43.36
CA LEU A 232 -2.66 -18.38 -43.83
C LEU A 232 -3.05 -17.11 -44.61
N GLN A 233 -3.06 -15.94 -43.97
CA GLN A 233 -3.54 -14.68 -44.53
C GLN A 233 -2.52 -14.01 -45.46
N GLY A 234 -1.23 -14.20 -45.18
CA GLY A 234 -0.15 -13.67 -46.01
C GLY A 234 0.11 -14.48 -47.27
N GLY A 235 -0.54 -15.65 -47.44
CA GLY A 235 -0.23 -16.61 -48.50
C GLY A 235 1.26 -16.90 -48.58
N LEU A 236 1.91 -17.06 -47.42
CA LEU A 236 3.34 -17.40 -47.31
C LEU A 236 3.55 -18.92 -47.22
N ALA A 237 2.49 -19.65 -46.87
CA ALA A 237 2.47 -21.11 -46.91
C ALA A 237 2.14 -21.67 -48.31
N ASP A 238 1.36 -20.94 -49.12
CA ASP A 238 1.02 -21.28 -50.52
C ASP A 238 2.29 -21.37 -51.37
N ASN A 239 2.78 -22.60 -51.54
CA ASN A 239 4.07 -22.92 -52.15
C ASN A 239 3.86 -23.40 -53.59
N ASN A 240 2.73 -24.05 -53.86
CA ASN A 240 2.35 -24.49 -55.20
C ASN A 240 1.78 -23.34 -56.08
N LYS A 241 1.37 -22.21 -55.47
CA LYS A 241 0.78 -21.00 -56.08
C LYS A 241 -0.61 -21.22 -56.69
N ASP A 242 -1.36 -22.18 -56.18
CA ASP A 242 -2.77 -22.43 -56.55
C ASP A 242 -3.75 -21.45 -55.87
N ARG A 243 -3.25 -20.59 -54.98
CA ARG A 243 -3.98 -19.62 -54.15
C ARG A 243 -4.84 -20.23 -53.06
N VAL A 244 -4.53 -21.44 -52.61
CA VAL A 244 -5.09 -22.09 -51.44
C VAL A 244 -3.94 -22.39 -50.49
N VAL A 245 -4.19 -22.30 -49.18
CA VAL A 245 -3.26 -22.79 -48.17
C VAL A 245 -3.82 -24.11 -47.63
N SER A 246 -3.21 -25.22 -48.05
CA SER A 246 -3.50 -26.55 -47.49
C SER A 246 -2.90 -26.72 -46.09
N VAL A 247 -3.33 -27.74 -45.34
CA VAL A 247 -2.71 -28.00 -44.03
C VAL A 247 -1.26 -28.48 -44.16
N GLY A 248 -0.94 -29.27 -45.18
CA GLY A 248 0.42 -29.73 -45.47
C GLY A 248 1.37 -28.57 -45.74
N GLU A 249 0.94 -27.59 -46.55
CA GLU A 249 1.71 -26.37 -46.82
C GLU A 249 1.91 -25.51 -45.58
N LEU A 250 0.84 -25.27 -44.81
CA LEU A 250 0.93 -24.52 -43.55
C LEU A 250 1.92 -25.18 -42.58
N LYS A 251 1.85 -26.51 -42.45
CA LYS A 251 2.78 -27.28 -41.60
C LYS A 251 4.23 -27.07 -42.03
N ASN A 252 4.53 -27.30 -43.31
CA ASN A 252 5.89 -27.18 -43.84
C ASN A 252 6.43 -25.74 -43.68
N TYR A 253 5.59 -24.74 -43.92
CA TYR A 253 5.94 -23.33 -43.72
C TYR A 253 6.22 -23.01 -42.24
N MET A 254 5.36 -23.43 -41.31
CA MET A 254 5.53 -23.13 -39.89
C MET A 254 6.76 -23.84 -39.29
N GLU A 255 6.94 -25.13 -39.58
CA GLU A 255 8.11 -25.89 -39.13
C GLU A 255 9.42 -25.26 -39.66
N THR A 256 9.47 -24.91 -40.95
CA THR A 256 10.66 -24.28 -41.56
C THR A 256 10.92 -22.89 -40.99
N SER A 257 9.87 -22.06 -40.89
CA SER A 257 10.01 -20.67 -40.44
C SER A 257 10.45 -20.60 -38.98
N MET A 258 9.78 -21.32 -38.08
CA MET A 258 10.12 -21.37 -36.65
C MET A 258 11.51 -21.99 -36.42
N ALA A 259 11.90 -23.03 -37.16
CA ALA A 259 13.25 -23.59 -37.10
C ALA A 259 14.33 -22.68 -37.71
N SER A 260 13.95 -21.64 -38.47
CA SER A 260 14.86 -20.64 -39.04
C SER A 260 14.96 -19.34 -38.22
N ASP A 261 13.95 -19.05 -37.39
CA ASP A 261 13.76 -17.80 -36.63
C ASP A 261 14.97 -17.43 -35.75
N LEU A 262 15.48 -16.20 -35.94
CA LEU A 262 16.66 -15.70 -35.23
C LEU A 262 16.36 -15.29 -33.78
N VAL A 263 15.11 -14.94 -33.45
CA VAL A 263 14.71 -14.50 -32.10
C VAL A 263 14.54 -15.69 -31.17
N LEU A 264 14.04 -16.83 -31.68
CA LEU A 264 14.09 -18.12 -30.97
C LEU A 264 15.54 -18.57 -30.78
N LYS A 265 16.33 -18.65 -31.86
CA LYS A 265 17.73 -19.12 -31.81
C LYS A 265 18.62 -18.29 -30.89
N ASN A 266 18.54 -16.97 -30.94
CA ASN A 266 19.34 -16.09 -30.09
C ASN A 266 18.85 -16.10 -28.63
N GLY A 267 17.59 -16.46 -28.37
CA GLY A 267 17.07 -16.67 -27.02
C GLY A 267 17.55 -17.96 -26.36
N GLY A 268 17.98 -18.95 -27.16
CA GLY A 268 18.25 -20.32 -26.70
C GLY A 268 16.99 -21.18 -26.51
N ASP A 269 15.83 -20.66 -26.94
CA ASP A 269 14.53 -21.30 -26.83
C ASP A 269 14.29 -22.22 -28.06
N VAL A 270 13.66 -23.38 -27.85
CA VAL A 270 13.23 -24.29 -28.93
C VAL A 270 11.71 -24.42 -28.89
N GLN A 271 11.07 -24.25 -30.04
CA GLN A 271 9.62 -24.42 -30.20
C GLN A 271 9.32 -24.98 -31.60
N THR A 272 8.74 -26.17 -31.63
CA THR A 272 8.33 -26.92 -32.82
C THR A 272 6.81 -27.13 -32.77
N PRO A 273 6.03 -26.59 -33.71
CA PRO A 273 4.58 -26.76 -33.69
C PRO A 273 4.17 -28.20 -33.98
N VAL A 274 3.10 -28.70 -33.34
CA VAL A 274 2.58 -30.06 -33.54
C VAL A 274 1.23 -30.00 -34.23
N ILE A 275 1.16 -30.59 -35.42
CA ILE A 275 0.11 -30.33 -36.42
C ILE A 275 -0.30 -31.78 -36.90
N LYS A 276 -1.51 -32.34 -36.60
CA LYS A 276 -2.00 -33.70 -37.04
C LYS A 276 -3.31 -33.69 -37.90
N PHE A 277 -3.30 -34.14 -39.18
CA PHE A 277 -4.46 -33.98 -40.13
C PHE A 277 -4.59 -35.03 -41.25
N ASP A 278 -5.44 -34.64 -42.21
CA ASP A 278 -5.54 -34.91 -43.64
C ASP A 278 -4.79 -33.74 -44.36
N GLU A 279 -3.77 -34.01 -45.20
CA GLU A 279 -2.78 -33.00 -45.63
C GLU A 279 -3.34 -32.01 -46.67
N ASP A 280 -4.19 -32.49 -47.59
CA ASP A 280 -4.72 -31.73 -48.73
C ASP A 280 -5.87 -30.77 -48.35
N TYR A 281 -6.26 -30.72 -47.08
CA TYR A 281 -7.45 -29.97 -46.67
C TYR A 281 -7.24 -28.44 -46.71
N PRO A 282 -8.12 -27.66 -47.36
CA PRO A 282 -7.96 -26.21 -47.50
C PRO A 282 -8.33 -25.44 -46.22
N LEU A 283 -7.39 -24.64 -45.70
CA LEU A 283 -7.58 -23.80 -44.52
C LEU A 283 -7.94 -22.34 -44.89
N ALA A 284 -7.23 -21.75 -45.84
CA ALA A 284 -7.39 -20.36 -46.28
C ALA A 284 -7.27 -20.23 -47.81
N THR A 285 -7.78 -19.12 -48.35
CA THR A 285 -7.62 -18.74 -49.76
C THR A 285 -6.70 -17.52 -49.83
N VAL A 286 -5.75 -17.48 -50.75
CA VAL A 286 -4.79 -16.36 -50.87
C VAL A 286 -5.42 -15.22 -51.68
N VAL A 287 -5.82 -14.15 -50.98
CA VAL A 287 -6.29 -12.91 -51.61
C VAL A 287 -5.11 -11.96 -51.77
N GLU A 288 -4.58 -11.82 -52.99
CA GLU A 288 -3.33 -11.07 -53.26
C GLU A 288 -3.31 -9.62 -52.72
N ALA A 289 -4.46 -8.96 -52.64
CA ALA A 289 -4.56 -7.61 -52.07
C ALA A 289 -4.48 -7.56 -50.53
N GLU A 290 -4.71 -8.69 -49.84
CA GLU A 290 -4.48 -8.88 -48.40
C GLU A 290 -3.06 -9.44 -48.19
N ALA A 291 -2.72 -10.50 -48.92
CA ALA A 291 -1.42 -11.17 -48.88
C ALA A 291 -0.26 -10.21 -49.17
N GLY A 292 -0.38 -9.32 -50.17
CA GLY A 292 0.61 -8.29 -50.47
C GLY A 292 0.89 -7.35 -49.28
N ARG A 293 -0.15 -6.93 -48.54
CA ARG A 293 -0.01 -6.09 -47.35
C ARG A 293 0.70 -6.83 -46.21
N ILE A 294 0.33 -8.08 -45.95
CA ILE A 294 1.01 -8.92 -44.94
C ILE A 294 2.47 -9.18 -45.35
N ARG A 295 2.74 -9.52 -46.61
CA ARG A 295 4.11 -9.74 -47.14
C ARG A 295 4.98 -8.49 -47.02
N ASP A 296 4.45 -7.31 -47.28
CA ASP A 296 5.18 -6.05 -47.12
C ASP A 296 5.35 -5.63 -45.65
N GLN A 297 4.42 -6.02 -44.77
CA GLN A 297 4.57 -5.86 -43.32
C GLN A 297 5.65 -6.81 -42.77
N VAL A 298 5.64 -8.09 -43.14
CA VAL A 298 6.69 -9.07 -42.77
C VAL A 298 8.08 -8.62 -43.26
N LYS A 299 8.19 -8.01 -44.45
CA LYS A 299 9.46 -7.38 -44.91
C LYS A 299 9.90 -6.21 -44.04
N LYS A 300 8.97 -5.38 -43.53
CA LYS A 300 9.28 -4.27 -42.60
C LYS A 300 9.65 -4.78 -41.21
N ASP A 301 8.93 -5.77 -40.69
CA ASP A 301 9.24 -6.45 -39.43
C ASP A 301 10.67 -7.04 -39.49
N SER A 302 11.02 -7.66 -40.62
CA SER A 302 12.38 -8.20 -40.91
C SER A 302 13.49 -7.13 -40.97
N MET A 303 13.14 -5.84 -41.09
CA MET A 303 14.09 -4.73 -41.17
C MET A 303 14.12 -3.83 -39.91
N THR A 304 13.19 -4.02 -38.96
CA THR A 304 12.90 -2.99 -37.94
C THR A 304 12.71 -3.55 -36.52
N GLN A 305 13.69 -4.30 -36.02
CA GLN A 305 13.80 -4.57 -34.59
C GLN A 305 14.30 -3.33 -33.84
N VAL A 306 13.37 -2.47 -33.35
CA VAL A 306 13.49 -1.61 -32.13
C VAL A 306 12.29 -0.64 -31.98
N LYS A 307 11.66 -0.61 -30.77
CA LYS A 307 10.80 0.47 -30.16
C LYS A 307 9.46 0.86 -30.87
N VAL A 308 8.26 0.79 -30.27
CA VAL A 308 7.74 1.45 -29.02
C VAL A 308 6.34 0.88 -28.62
N MET A 309 5.88 1.21 -27.41
CA MET A 309 4.72 0.69 -26.67
C MET A 309 3.29 1.16 -27.09
N SER A 310 2.34 0.24 -26.86
CA SER A 310 0.98 0.37 -26.26
C SER A 310 0.00 1.48 -26.68
N LEU A 311 -1.21 1.06 -27.10
CA LEU A 311 -2.50 1.72 -26.84
C LEU A 311 -3.62 0.66 -26.74
N MET A 312 -4.53 0.80 -25.77
CA MET A 312 -5.78 0.03 -25.64
C MET A 312 -6.98 1.00 -25.48
N PRO A 313 -8.15 0.71 -26.07
CA PRO A 313 -9.37 1.47 -25.84
C PRO A 313 -10.25 0.84 -24.75
N GLY A 314 -10.69 1.65 -23.78
CA GLY A 314 -11.80 1.34 -22.88
C GLY A 314 -13.00 2.27 -23.14
N ALA A 315 -14.15 1.92 -22.53
CA ALA A 315 -15.42 2.66 -22.56
C ALA A 315 -16.16 2.73 -23.92
N GLY A 316 -17.11 1.79 -24.11
CA GLY A 316 -18.08 1.82 -25.22
C GLY A 316 -19.08 0.66 -25.30
N ALA A 317 -18.94 -0.37 -24.45
CA ALA A 317 -19.60 -1.67 -24.66
C ALA A 317 -21.12 -1.76 -24.33
N GLU A 318 -21.68 -0.88 -23.50
CA GLU A 318 -23.07 -1.06 -23.00
C GLU A 318 -24.15 -0.81 -24.07
N GLU A 319 -23.90 0.06 -25.05
CA GLU A 319 -24.87 0.33 -26.12
C GLU A 319 -24.95 -0.81 -27.14
N ALA A 320 -23.84 -1.48 -27.44
CA ALA A 320 -23.73 -2.50 -28.49
C ALA A 320 -24.04 -3.95 -28.07
N ALA A 321 -24.25 -4.24 -26.78
CA ALA A 321 -24.49 -5.60 -26.29
C ALA A 321 -25.86 -6.18 -26.68
N GLU A 322 -25.93 -7.47 -27.02
CA GLU A 322 -27.16 -8.23 -27.25
C GLU A 322 -28.08 -8.23 -26.00
N PRO A 323 -29.41 -8.43 -26.15
CA PRO A 323 -30.34 -8.44 -25.01
C PRO A 323 -29.98 -9.40 -23.87
N ALA A 324 -29.47 -10.59 -24.20
CA ALA A 324 -29.04 -11.59 -23.21
C ALA A 324 -27.73 -11.19 -22.50
N ASP A 325 -26.75 -10.68 -23.26
CA ASP A 325 -25.47 -10.20 -22.70
C ASP A 325 -25.71 -9.01 -21.74
N TYR A 326 -26.61 -8.11 -22.12
CA TYR A 326 -27.06 -7.01 -21.26
C TYR A 326 -27.72 -7.51 -19.97
N PHE A 327 -28.60 -8.52 -20.05
CA PHE A 327 -29.19 -9.17 -18.86
C PHE A 327 -28.12 -9.73 -17.92
N PHE A 328 -27.14 -10.49 -18.43
CA PHE A 328 -26.09 -11.06 -17.57
C PHE A 328 -25.13 -9.99 -17.02
N SER A 329 -24.91 -8.90 -17.74
CA SER A 329 -24.14 -7.75 -17.22
C SER A 329 -24.83 -7.09 -16.02
N LEU A 330 -26.16 -6.96 -16.05
CA LEU A 330 -26.94 -6.47 -14.91
C LEU A 330 -26.98 -7.49 -13.78
N LEU A 331 -27.17 -8.78 -14.10
CA LEU A 331 -27.20 -9.87 -13.14
C LEU A 331 -25.93 -9.88 -12.28
N LYS A 332 -24.75 -9.81 -12.92
CA LYS A 332 -23.43 -9.74 -12.25
C LYS A 332 -23.23 -8.47 -11.39
N LYS A 333 -23.91 -7.37 -11.67
CA LYS A 333 -23.85 -6.12 -10.89
C LYS A 333 -24.76 -6.14 -9.64
N GLN A 334 -25.63 -7.14 -9.49
CA GLN A 334 -26.55 -7.25 -8.35
C GLN A 334 -26.04 -8.24 -7.28
N ASN A 335 -26.53 -8.10 -6.05
CA ASN A 335 -26.32 -9.10 -5.01
C ASN A 335 -27.22 -10.34 -5.26
N LEU A 336 -26.72 -11.28 -6.06
CA LEU A 336 -27.45 -12.48 -6.49
C LEU A 336 -27.83 -13.44 -5.35
N GLU A 337 -27.08 -13.41 -4.24
CA GLU A 337 -27.45 -14.09 -3.00
C GLU A 337 -28.80 -13.55 -2.50
N GLY A 338 -28.92 -12.22 -2.34
CA GLY A 338 -30.16 -11.57 -1.93
C GLY A 338 -31.34 -11.73 -2.89
N ILE A 339 -31.08 -11.84 -4.21
CA ILE A 339 -32.12 -12.07 -5.24
C ILE A 339 -32.79 -13.44 -5.06
N THR A 340 -32.00 -14.49 -4.80
CA THR A 340 -32.54 -15.86 -4.66
C THR A 340 -33.56 -15.96 -3.53
N ASP A 341 -33.26 -15.32 -2.41
CA ASP A 341 -34.11 -15.31 -1.22
C ASP A 341 -35.32 -14.40 -1.38
N SER A 342 -35.12 -13.15 -1.84
CA SER A 342 -36.20 -12.17 -1.99
C SER A 342 -37.26 -12.56 -3.03
N LEU A 343 -36.89 -13.36 -4.03
CA LEU A 343 -37.79 -13.85 -5.08
C LEU A 343 -38.23 -15.32 -4.87
N ALA A 344 -37.79 -15.97 -3.80
CA ALA A 344 -38.09 -17.37 -3.46
C ALA A 344 -37.90 -18.36 -4.64
N LEU A 345 -36.86 -18.16 -5.45
CA LEU A 345 -36.70 -18.80 -6.77
C LEU A 345 -36.74 -20.33 -6.73
N ASN A 346 -36.26 -20.93 -5.63
CA ASN A 346 -36.25 -22.37 -5.40
C ASN A 346 -37.66 -23.01 -5.30
N THR A 347 -38.70 -22.20 -5.05
CA THR A 347 -40.09 -22.66 -4.97
C THR A 347 -40.83 -22.64 -6.32
N LEU A 348 -40.30 -21.91 -7.30
CA LEU A 348 -40.96 -21.67 -8.59
C LEU A 348 -40.80 -22.85 -9.56
N ALA A 349 -41.72 -22.98 -10.51
CA ALA A 349 -41.57 -23.89 -11.66
C ALA A 349 -40.36 -23.48 -12.54
N THR A 350 -39.74 -24.44 -13.24
CA THR A 350 -38.51 -24.23 -14.03
C THR A 350 -38.69 -23.15 -15.10
N GLU A 351 -39.87 -23.11 -15.72
CA GLU A 351 -40.23 -22.15 -16.77
C GLU A 351 -40.44 -20.73 -16.22
N ALA A 352 -40.74 -20.57 -14.94
CA ALA A 352 -41.05 -19.28 -14.32
C ALA A 352 -39.80 -18.52 -13.85
N ILE A 353 -38.71 -19.22 -13.52
CA ILE A 353 -37.53 -18.64 -12.85
C ILE A 353 -36.88 -17.54 -13.70
N ALA A 354 -36.60 -17.80 -14.99
CA ALA A 354 -36.06 -16.79 -15.90
C ALA A 354 -36.90 -15.51 -15.96
N PHE A 355 -38.23 -15.64 -16.07
CA PHE A 355 -39.13 -14.49 -16.14
C PHE A 355 -39.21 -13.72 -14.81
N THR A 356 -39.13 -14.40 -13.66
CA THR A 356 -39.08 -13.73 -12.35
C THR A 356 -37.80 -12.91 -12.18
N VAL A 357 -36.64 -13.45 -12.56
CA VAL A 357 -35.36 -12.72 -12.52
C VAL A 357 -35.35 -11.55 -13.52
N LEU A 358 -35.87 -11.75 -14.72
CA LEU A 358 -35.98 -10.70 -15.75
C LEU A 358 -36.94 -9.58 -15.30
N ASN A 359 -38.07 -9.90 -14.66
CA ASN A 359 -38.97 -8.92 -14.05
C ASN A 359 -38.30 -8.12 -12.92
N PHE A 360 -37.50 -8.75 -12.06
CA PHE A 360 -36.74 -8.06 -11.02
C PHE A 360 -35.74 -7.05 -11.61
N LEU A 361 -34.97 -7.44 -12.62
CA LEU A 361 -34.00 -6.54 -13.26
C LEU A 361 -34.66 -5.38 -14.01
N LYS A 362 -35.81 -5.58 -14.68
CA LYS A 362 -36.59 -4.49 -15.30
C LYS A 362 -37.07 -3.43 -14.30
N ASN A 363 -37.30 -3.82 -13.05
CA ASN A 363 -37.76 -2.95 -11.97
C ASN A 363 -36.60 -2.30 -11.18
N SER A 364 -35.35 -2.65 -11.48
CA SER A 364 -34.15 -2.03 -10.92
C SER A 364 -33.86 -0.69 -11.61
N PRO A 365 -33.08 0.23 -11.00
CA PRO A 365 -32.72 1.51 -11.62
C PRO A 365 -31.79 1.30 -12.83
N ILE A 366 -32.37 1.20 -14.03
CA ILE A 366 -31.68 1.00 -15.32
C ILE A 366 -32.19 1.98 -16.39
N THR A 367 -31.42 2.17 -17.46
CA THR A 367 -31.76 3.05 -18.59
C THR A 367 -32.96 2.55 -19.40
N GLU A 368 -33.65 3.46 -20.11
CA GLU A 368 -34.76 3.09 -21.01
C GLU A 368 -34.31 2.14 -22.14
N THR A 369 -33.12 2.37 -22.71
CA THR A 369 -32.48 1.45 -23.66
C THR A 369 -32.33 0.05 -23.06
N GLY A 370 -31.93 -0.04 -21.80
CA GLY A 370 -31.83 -1.28 -21.04
C GLY A 370 -33.17 -1.98 -20.82
N LYS A 371 -34.22 -1.23 -20.47
CA LYS A 371 -35.59 -1.78 -20.34
C LYS A 371 -36.09 -2.35 -21.66
N SER A 372 -35.82 -1.67 -22.77
CA SER A 372 -36.19 -2.12 -24.11
C SER A 372 -35.51 -3.45 -24.49
N LYS A 373 -34.20 -3.57 -24.26
CA LYS A 373 -33.45 -4.83 -24.42
C LYS A 373 -34.03 -5.96 -23.57
N LEU A 374 -34.34 -5.73 -22.29
CA LEU A 374 -34.96 -6.76 -21.44
C LEU A 374 -36.36 -7.19 -21.93
N LEU A 375 -37.15 -6.26 -22.48
CA LEU A 375 -38.47 -6.58 -23.04
C LEU A 375 -38.38 -7.39 -24.35
N GLU A 376 -37.37 -7.12 -25.18
CA GLU A 376 -37.05 -7.92 -26.37
C GLU A 376 -36.67 -9.35 -25.99
N LEU A 377 -35.77 -9.51 -25.02
CA LEU A 377 -35.38 -10.80 -24.45
C LEU A 377 -36.59 -11.57 -23.93
N GLU A 378 -37.48 -10.92 -23.16
CA GLU A 378 -38.70 -11.56 -22.64
C GLU A 378 -39.61 -12.10 -23.77
N LYS A 379 -39.77 -11.36 -24.87
CA LYS A 379 -40.55 -11.81 -26.04
C LYS A 379 -39.90 -13.01 -26.71
N ALA A 380 -38.57 -13.00 -26.86
CA ALA A 380 -37.81 -14.11 -27.45
C ALA A 380 -37.92 -15.39 -26.60
N LEU A 381 -37.85 -15.26 -25.26
CA LEU A 381 -37.97 -16.39 -24.34
C LEU A 381 -39.40 -16.95 -24.23
N LYS A 382 -40.43 -16.11 -24.42
CA LYS A 382 -41.85 -16.56 -24.43
C LYS A 382 -42.25 -17.31 -25.70
N SER A 383 -41.61 -17.02 -26.82
CA SER A 383 -41.94 -17.60 -28.14
C SER A 383 -41.17 -18.90 -28.44
N ASP A 384 -40.12 -19.20 -27.69
CA ASP A 384 -39.16 -20.25 -28.03
C ASP A 384 -38.72 -21.02 -26.76
N LYS A 385 -39.21 -22.27 -26.62
CA LYS A 385 -38.92 -23.12 -25.47
C LYS A 385 -37.47 -23.57 -25.40
N GLU A 386 -36.78 -23.71 -26.54
CA GLU A 386 -35.37 -24.09 -26.55
C GLU A 386 -34.49 -22.92 -26.10
N LYS A 387 -34.80 -21.69 -26.53
CA LYS A 387 -34.17 -20.48 -25.98
C LYS A 387 -34.42 -20.32 -24.48
N LEU A 388 -35.64 -20.58 -24.00
CA LEU A 388 -35.94 -20.56 -22.56
C LEU A 388 -35.12 -21.59 -21.78
N ALA A 389 -34.99 -22.82 -22.30
CA ALA A 389 -34.17 -23.87 -21.68
C ALA A 389 -32.67 -23.48 -21.65
N ARG A 390 -32.13 -22.96 -22.76
CA ARG A 390 -30.74 -22.46 -22.84
C ARG A 390 -30.49 -21.29 -21.89
N PHE A 391 -31.41 -20.33 -21.83
CA PHE A 391 -31.28 -19.17 -20.95
C PHE A 391 -31.39 -19.52 -19.46
N ASN A 392 -32.22 -20.51 -19.10
CA ASN A 392 -32.24 -21.10 -17.77
C ASN A 392 -30.87 -21.73 -17.41
N LEU A 393 -30.25 -22.44 -18.36
CA LEU A 393 -28.94 -23.04 -18.21
C LEU A 393 -27.81 -21.99 -18.08
N ASP A 394 -27.92 -20.85 -18.76
CA ASP A 394 -27.02 -19.69 -18.58
C ASP A 394 -27.17 -19.05 -17.19
N ILE A 395 -28.40 -18.98 -16.65
CA ILE A 395 -28.64 -18.57 -15.24
C ILE A 395 -28.02 -19.57 -14.26
N ALA A 396 -28.14 -20.88 -14.53
CA ALA A 396 -27.47 -21.90 -13.74
C ALA A 396 -25.94 -21.72 -13.76
N SER A 397 -25.36 -21.41 -14.92
CA SER A 397 -23.92 -21.08 -15.05
C SER A 397 -23.52 -19.88 -14.21
N ALA A 398 -24.30 -18.81 -14.22
CA ALA A 398 -24.02 -17.62 -13.40
C ALA A 398 -24.04 -17.93 -11.89
N PHE A 399 -24.90 -18.85 -11.44
CA PHE A 399 -24.89 -19.32 -10.04
C PHE A 399 -23.68 -20.21 -9.73
N LEU A 400 -23.29 -21.10 -10.64
CA LEU A 400 -22.07 -21.90 -10.50
C LEU A 400 -20.83 -21.00 -10.37
N ASP A 401 -20.69 -19.96 -11.22
CA ASP A 401 -19.58 -18.99 -11.12
C ASP A 401 -19.48 -18.35 -9.73
N ILE A 402 -20.61 -18.05 -9.06
CA ILE A 402 -20.61 -17.53 -7.68
C ILE A 402 -20.06 -18.55 -6.70
N GLY A 403 -20.58 -19.79 -6.71
CA GLY A 403 -20.09 -20.86 -5.83
C GLY A 403 -18.61 -21.14 -6.02
N GLN A 404 -18.19 -21.10 -7.28
CA GLN A 404 -16.82 -21.28 -7.72
C GLN A 404 -15.91 -20.18 -7.15
N ASN A 405 -16.35 -18.91 -7.21
CA ASN A 405 -15.64 -17.78 -6.61
C ASN A 405 -15.59 -17.84 -5.06
N VAL A 406 -16.67 -18.27 -4.40
CA VAL A 406 -16.71 -18.46 -2.93
C VAL A 406 -15.74 -19.56 -2.49
N ILE A 407 -15.66 -20.67 -3.23
CA ILE A 407 -14.67 -21.73 -3.01
C ILE A 407 -13.25 -21.22 -3.28
N ALA A 408 -13.01 -20.46 -4.36
CA ALA A 408 -11.69 -19.88 -4.65
C ALA A 408 -11.22 -18.94 -3.55
N SER A 409 -12.08 -18.05 -3.05
CA SER A 409 -11.75 -17.18 -1.91
C SER A 409 -11.49 -17.96 -0.63
N TYR A 410 -12.23 -19.03 -0.36
CA TYR A 410 -11.92 -19.91 0.77
C TYR A 410 -10.55 -20.58 0.62
N ILE A 411 -10.23 -21.09 -0.57
CA ILE A 411 -8.95 -21.76 -0.83
C ILE A 411 -7.77 -20.78 -0.73
N ARG A 412 -7.90 -19.56 -1.26
CA ARG A 412 -6.92 -18.47 -1.08
C ARG A 412 -6.80 -17.96 0.36
N GLY A 413 -7.65 -18.42 1.28
CA GLY A 413 -7.67 -17.93 2.66
C GLY A 413 -8.08 -16.46 2.76
N ASP A 414 -8.98 -16.00 1.89
CA ASP A 414 -9.58 -14.66 1.96
C ASP A 414 -10.22 -14.45 3.34
N GLU A 415 -9.74 -13.45 4.08
CA GLU A 415 -10.07 -13.33 5.50
C GLU A 415 -11.54 -12.93 5.71
N ALA A 416 -12.20 -12.31 4.72
CA ALA A 416 -13.63 -12.03 4.76
C ALA A 416 -14.47 -13.31 4.59
N GLU A 417 -14.13 -14.18 3.63
CA GLU A 417 -14.74 -15.51 3.47
C GLU A 417 -14.47 -16.42 4.68
N LEU A 418 -13.26 -16.42 5.21
CA LEU A 418 -12.95 -17.13 6.46
C LEU A 418 -13.74 -16.57 7.65
N GLU A 419 -13.97 -15.25 7.72
CA GLU A 419 -14.78 -14.63 8.75
C GLU A 419 -16.26 -15.04 8.63
N ARG A 420 -16.80 -15.10 7.41
CA ARG A 420 -18.14 -15.67 7.13
C ARG A 420 -18.25 -17.14 7.59
N ARG A 421 -17.15 -17.90 7.54
CA ARG A 421 -17.07 -19.29 8.06
C ARG A 421 -16.78 -19.43 9.55
N ARG A 422 -16.35 -18.35 10.23
CA ARG A 422 -16.09 -18.28 11.68
C ARG A 422 -17.31 -17.77 12.46
N TYR A 423 -17.94 -16.69 12.02
CA TYR A 423 -19.01 -16.01 12.74
C TYR A 423 -20.36 -16.13 12.04
N TYR A 424 -21.00 -17.28 12.21
CA TYR A 424 -22.40 -17.44 11.83
C TYR A 424 -23.30 -16.68 12.83
N ASN A 425 -23.54 -15.41 12.55
CA ASN A 425 -24.53 -14.60 13.24
C ASN A 425 -25.92 -14.89 12.63
N SER A 426 -26.91 -15.20 13.48
CA SER A 426 -28.32 -15.41 13.09
C SER A 426 -28.97 -14.23 12.35
N ASN A 427 -28.35 -13.05 12.41
CA ASN A 427 -28.88 -11.79 11.86
C ASN A 427 -28.49 -11.54 10.39
N ASN A 428 -27.83 -12.50 9.73
CA ASN A 428 -27.54 -12.48 8.28
C ASN A 428 -28.01 -13.80 7.66
N ASN A 429 -28.37 -13.83 6.38
CA ASN A 429 -28.97 -14.99 5.70
C ASN A 429 -28.03 -16.22 5.59
N GLY A 430 -26.77 -16.08 6.02
CA GLY A 430 -25.82 -17.18 6.21
C GLY A 430 -25.45 -17.90 4.91
N TYR A 431 -24.98 -19.14 5.02
CA TYR A 431 -24.71 -20.01 3.87
C TYR A 431 -25.97 -20.75 3.35
N ASP A 432 -27.12 -20.56 4.01
CA ASP A 432 -28.39 -21.15 3.56
C ASP A 432 -28.83 -20.60 2.20
N VAL A 433 -28.42 -19.38 1.86
CA VAL A 433 -28.67 -18.75 0.56
C VAL A 433 -28.03 -19.55 -0.58
N TYR A 434 -26.78 -20.01 -0.41
CA TYR A 434 -26.09 -20.84 -1.38
C TYR A 434 -26.81 -22.18 -1.58
N THR A 435 -27.31 -22.79 -0.49
CA THR A 435 -28.10 -24.03 -0.58
C THR A 435 -29.34 -23.84 -1.47
N ARG A 436 -30.08 -22.74 -1.32
CA ARG A 436 -31.23 -22.42 -2.18
C ARG A 436 -30.82 -22.09 -3.61
N MET A 437 -29.73 -21.34 -3.79
CA MET A 437 -29.21 -20.95 -5.10
C MET A 437 -28.75 -22.16 -5.92
N PHE A 438 -28.05 -23.12 -5.32
CA PHE A 438 -27.63 -24.34 -6.01
C PHE A 438 -28.78 -25.34 -6.22
N ALA A 439 -29.80 -25.34 -5.37
CA ALA A 439 -31.05 -26.06 -5.67
C ALA A 439 -31.74 -25.49 -6.93
N VAL A 440 -31.70 -24.17 -7.14
CA VAL A 440 -32.15 -23.56 -8.41
C VAL A 440 -31.23 -23.95 -9.56
N ALA A 441 -29.91 -23.81 -9.43
CA ALA A 441 -28.95 -24.18 -10.49
C ALA A 441 -29.10 -25.65 -10.92
N PHE A 442 -29.28 -26.57 -9.96
CA PHE A 442 -29.52 -28.00 -10.21
C PHE A 442 -30.84 -28.24 -10.97
N LYS A 443 -31.90 -27.50 -10.62
CA LYS A 443 -33.21 -27.56 -11.30
C LYS A 443 -33.16 -26.99 -12.72
N LEU A 444 -32.43 -25.90 -12.93
CA LEU A 444 -32.31 -25.22 -14.23
C LEU A 444 -31.37 -25.94 -15.22
N SER A 445 -30.49 -26.82 -14.73
CA SER A 445 -29.47 -27.50 -15.54
C SER A 445 -29.90 -28.84 -16.15
N GLN A 446 -31.05 -29.41 -15.77
CA GLN A 446 -31.51 -30.67 -16.36
C GLN A 446 -31.96 -30.46 -17.83
N PRO A 447 -31.57 -31.31 -18.79
CA PRO A 447 -30.87 -32.60 -18.65
C PRO A 447 -29.34 -32.54 -18.94
N ASP A 448 -28.71 -31.36 -18.92
CA ASP A 448 -27.27 -31.23 -19.19
C ASP A 448 -26.45 -31.94 -18.10
N LYS A 449 -25.82 -33.06 -18.47
CA LYS A 449 -25.14 -33.95 -17.52
C LYS A 449 -24.02 -33.25 -16.76
N TYR A 450 -23.24 -32.38 -17.40
CA TYR A 450 -22.09 -31.74 -16.78
C TYR A 450 -22.53 -30.68 -15.76
N TYR A 451 -23.41 -29.78 -16.18
CA TYR A 451 -23.92 -28.71 -15.31
C TYR A 451 -24.80 -29.22 -14.19
N ASN A 452 -25.61 -30.25 -14.46
CA ASN A 452 -26.42 -30.87 -13.43
C ASN A 452 -25.54 -31.53 -12.37
N THR A 453 -24.49 -32.27 -12.76
CA THR A 453 -23.51 -32.86 -11.82
C THR A 453 -22.80 -31.78 -11.00
N LYS A 454 -22.28 -30.71 -11.62
CA LYS A 454 -21.55 -29.65 -10.88
C LYS A 454 -22.48 -28.86 -9.94
N ALA A 455 -23.72 -28.61 -10.34
CA ALA A 455 -24.73 -28.00 -9.48
C ALA A 455 -25.14 -28.91 -8.32
N GLU A 456 -25.18 -30.23 -8.51
CA GLU A 456 -25.43 -31.22 -7.45
C GLU A 456 -24.27 -31.28 -6.44
N VAL A 457 -23.03 -31.28 -6.91
CA VAL A 457 -21.83 -31.16 -6.04
C VAL A 457 -21.91 -29.91 -5.19
N PHE A 458 -22.19 -28.74 -5.80
CA PHE A 458 -22.27 -27.49 -5.07
C PHE A 458 -23.47 -27.45 -4.12
N LEU A 459 -24.64 -27.96 -4.52
CA LEU A 459 -25.80 -28.12 -3.63
C LEU A 459 -25.41 -28.91 -2.38
N HIS A 460 -24.86 -30.12 -2.53
CA HIS A 460 -24.48 -30.96 -1.40
C HIS A 460 -23.34 -30.36 -0.56
N TYR A 461 -22.30 -29.80 -1.19
CA TYR A 461 -21.19 -29.17 -0.47
C TYR A 461 -21.64 -27.96 0.36
N PHE A 462 -22.42 -27.06 -0.23
CA PHE A 462 -22.92 -25.86 0.46
C PHE A 462 -24.01 -26.21 1.49
N SER A 463 -24.85 -27.24 1.27
CA SER A 463 -25.74 -27.81 2.30
C SER A 463 -24.96 -28.32 3.50
N GLY A 464 -23.92 -29.13 3.28
CA GLY A 464 -23.07 -29.67 4.35
C GLY A 464 -22.35 -28.56 5.12
N LEU A 465 -21.85 -27.54 4.42
CA LEU A 465 -21.22 -26.36 5.02
C LEU A 465 -22.21 -25.53 5.85
N ALA A 466 -23.41 -25.27 5.34
CA ALA A 466 -24.45 -24.53 6.07
C ALA A 466 -24.88 -25.26 7.36
N LEU A 467 -25.02 -26.59 7.31
CA LEU A 467 -25.26 -27.43 8.48
C LEU A 467 -24.10 -27.37 9.48
N ARG A 468 -22.85 -27.45 9.01
CA ARG A 468 -21.65 -27.29 9.85
C ARG A 468 -21.61 -25.93 10.55
N LEU A 469 -22.03 -24.87 9.87
CA LEU A 469 -22.00 -23.51 10.42
C LEU A 469 -23.05 -23.28 11.51
N LYS A 470 -24.11 -24.08 11.56
CA LYS A 470 -25.15 -24.05 12.59
C LYS A 470 -24.78 -24.83 13.87
N ILE A 471 -23.69 -25.61 13.86
CA ILE A 471 -23.23 -26.40 15.01
C ILE A 471 -23.05 -25.56 16.30
N PRO A 472 -22.47 -24.34 16.28
CA PRO A 472 -22.33 -23.52 17.48
C PRO A 472 -23.65 -22.95 18.03
N LEU A 473 -24.77 -23.07 17.30
CA LEU A 473 -26.08 -22.55 17.68
C LEU A 473 -26.97 -23.59 18.38
N THR A 474 -26.49 -24.82 18.61
CA THR A 474 -27.25 -25.91 19.24
C THR A 474 -26.51 -26.51 20.42
N GLU A 475 -27.24 -26.86 21.47
CA GLU A 475 -26.73 -27.62 22.62
C GLU A 475 -26.39 -29.07 22.26
N ASN A 476 -27.09 -29.64 21.27
CA ASN A 476 -26.83 -30.99 20.75
C ASN A 476 -26.40 -30.92 19.27
N PRO A 477 -25.10 -30.93 18.98
CA PRO A 477 -24.59 -30.81 17.61
C PRO A 477 -24.58 -32.12 16.82
N ALA A 478 -24.76 -33.28 17.47
CA ALA A 478 -24.58 -34.58 16.82
C ALA A 478 -25.47 -34.79 15.58
N PRO A 479 -26.78 -34.45 15.57
CA PRO A 479 -27.62 -34.61 14.39
C PRO A 479 -27.17 -33.75 13.20
N LEU A 480 -26.74 -32.50 13.45
CA LEU A 480 -26.23 -31.62 12.40
C LEU A 480 -24.92 -32.13 11.81
N ILE A 481 -24.05 -32.72 12.63
CA ILE A 481 -22.79 -33.32 12.18
C ILE A 481 -23.04 -34.53 11.28
N GLU A 482 -23.96 -35.44 11.62
CA GLU A 482 -24.28 -36.58 10.75
C GLU A 482 -24.95 -36.14 9.44
N GLN A 483 -25.85 -35.15 9.47
CA GLN A 483 -26.44 -34.59 8.26
C GLN A 483 -25.39 -33.92 7.36
N ALA A 484 -24.51 -33.11 7.94
CA ALA A 484 -23.41 -32.48 7.19
C ALA A 484 -22.46 -33.52 6.58
N LEU A 485 -22.13 -34.60 7.31
CA LEU A 485 -21.34 -35.71 6.77
C LEU A 485 -22.05 -36.45 5.63
N ALA A 486 -23.37 -36.63 5.71
CA ALA A 486 -24.14 -37.27 4.64
C ALA A 486 -24.11 -36.43 3.36
N GLU A 487 -24.31 -35.11 3.47
CA GLU A 487 -24.24 -34.19 2.33
C GLU A 487 -22.81 -34.13 1.73
N GLN A 488 -21.77 -33.96 2.56
CA GLN A 488 -20.38 -33.94 2.05
C GLN A 488 -19.96 -35.26 1.40
N LYS A 489 -20.51 -36.41 1.83
CA LYS A 489 -20.28 -37.71 1.17
C LYS A 489 -20.95 -37.82 -0.20
N LYS A 490 -22.14 -37.22 -0.39
CA LYS A 490 -22.77 -37.14 -1.72
C LYS A 490 -21.94 -36.26 -2.66
N ALA A 491 -21.51 -35.09 -2.18
CA ALA A 491 -20.63 -34.20 -2.95
C ALA A 491 -19.32 -34.91 -3.35
N LEU A 492 -18.69 -35.64 -2.43
CA LEU A 492 -17.48 -36.41 -2.71
C LEU A 492 -17.70 -37.55 -3.72
N ALA A 493 -18.84 -38.23 -3.67
CA ALA A 493 -19.16 -39.31 -4.62
C ALA A 493 -19.38 -38.80 -6.06
N LEU A 494 -19.64 -37.50 -6.23
CA LEU A 494 -19.79 -36.83 -7.52
C LEU A 494 -18.47 -36.16 -7.97
N GLU A 495 -17.60 -35.74 -7.05
CA GLU A 495 -16.32 -35.08 -7.35
C GLU A 495 -15.18 -35.60 -6.44
N GLU A 496 -14.64 -36.79 -6.75
CA GLU A 496 -13.67 -37.53 -5.92
C GLU A 496 -12.34 -36.78 -5.67
N TYR A 497 -11.99 -35.78 -6.49
CA TYR A 497 -10.72 -35.05 -6.42
C TYR A 497 -10.83 -33.65 -5.79
N ALA A 498 -12.03 -33.24 -5.34
CA ALA A 498 -12.25 -31.92 -4.75
C ALA A 498 -11.65 -31.79 -3.34
N ALA A 499 -10.41 -31.29 -3.25
CA ALA A 499 -9.66 -31.08 -2.00
C ALA A 499 -10.47 -30.37 -0.90
N TYR A 500 -11.32 -29.40 -1.27
CA TYR A 500 -12.15 -28.65 -0.35
C TYR A 500 -13.22 -29.52 0.36
N ILE A 501 -13.72 -30.57 -0.29
CA ILE A 501 -14.67 -31.53 0.31
C ILE A 501 -13.97 -32.41 1.34
N TYR A 502 -12.77 -32.92 1.03
CA TYR A 502 -11.94 -33.65 1.99
C TYR A 502 -11.62 -32.80 3.23
N ASN A 503 -11.30 -31.52 3.03
CA ASN A 503 -11.03 -30.62 4.15
C ASN A 503 -12.27 -30.42 5.05
N GLU A 504 -13.47 -30.17 4.50
CA GLU A 504 -14.70 -30.06 5.31
C GLU A 504 -15.07 -31.40 5.98
N LEU A 505 -14.85 -32.55 5.32
CA LEU A 505 -14.98 -33.87 5.95
C LEU A 505 -14.03 -34.02 7.14
N GLY A 506 -12.77 -33.59 7.01
CA GLY A 506 -11.80 -33.55 8.10
C GLY A 506 -12.30 -32.72 9.28
N VAL A 507 -12.86 -31.53 9.02
CA VAL A 507 -13.47 -30.67 10.06
C VAL A 507 -14.63 -31.39 10.77
N LEU A 508 -15.50 -32.05 10.02
CA LEU A 508 -16.63 -32.79 10.60
C LEU A 508 -16.17 -33.99 11.46
N TYR A 509 -15.17 -34.77 11.02
CA TYR A 509 -14.61 -35.86 11.83
C TYR A 509 -13.85 -35.34 13.06
N GLN A 510 -13.18 -34.18 12.98
CA GLN A 510 -12.55 -33.52 14.13
C GLN A 510 -13.61 -33.07 15.15
N LEU A 511 -14.77 -32.56 14.70
CA LEU A 511 -15.91 -32.21 15.56
C LEU A 511 -16.52 -33.46 16.23
N LYS A 512 -16.55 -34.62 15.55
CA LYS A 512 -16.86 -35.94 16.16
C LYS A 512 -15.79 -36.45 17.13
N LYS A 513 -14.64 -35.76 17.25
CA LYS A 513 -13.43 -36.21 17.98
C LYS A 513 -12.83 -37.51 17.44
N ASN A 514 -13.18 -37.91 16.21
CA ASN A 514 -12.52 -39.03 15.52
C ASN A 514 -11.29 -38.51 14.78
N TYR A 515 -10.20 -38.33 15.53
CA TYR A 515 -9.01 -37.69 15.02
C TYR A 515 -8.28 -38.52 13.94
N SER A 516 -8.41 -39.85 13.94
CA SER A 516 -7.76 -40.70 12.93
C SER A 516 -8.40 -40.54 11.55
N GLU A 517 -9.74 -40.47 11.47
CA GLU A 517 -10.39 -40.18 10.20
C GLU A 517 -10.14 -38.74 9.76
N ALA A 518 -10.21 -37.77 10.68
CA ALA A 518 -9.89 -36.37 10.38
C ALA A 518 -8.49 -36.20 9.76
N GLU A 519 -7.47 -36.89 10.32
CA GLU A 519 -6.11 -36.88 9.77
C GLU A 519 -6.05 -37.41 8.34
N LYS A 520 -6.74 -38.52 8.03
CA LYS A 520 -6.81 -39.08 6.67
C LYS A 520 -7.42 -38.09 5.69
N PHE A 521 -8.55 -37.49 6.06
CA PHE A 521 -9.26 -36.53 5.20
C PHE A 521 -8.42 -35.25 4.97
N TYR A 522 -7.82 -34.67 6.01
CA TYR A 522 -6.93 -33.52 5.81
C TYR A 522 -5.66 -33.87 5.02
N THR A 523 -5.05 -35.04 5.25
CA THR A 523 -3.89 -35.49 4.48
C THR A 523 -4.23 -35.69 3.00
N LYS A 524 -5.42 -36.21 2.70
CA LYS A 524 -5.87 -36.31 1.30
C LYS A 524 -6.13 -34.93 0.68
N ALA A 525 -6.64 -33.97 1.45
CA ALA A 525 -6.75 -32.59 0.99
C ALA A 525 -5.37 -31.95 0.68
N THR A 526 -4.35 -32.16 1.53
CA THR A 526 -2.98 -31.67 1.25
C THR A 526 -2.30 -32.41 0.10
N GLN A 527 -2.68 -33.66 -0.20
CA GLN A 527 -2.19 -34.37 -1.39
C GLN A 527 -2.82 -33.84 -2.68
N LEU A 528 -4.11 -33.46 -2.64
CA LEU A 528 -4.85 -32.93 -3.79
C LEU A 528 -4.58 -31.45 -4.06
N SER A 529 -4.14 -30.70 -3.04
CA SER A 529 -3.75 -29.29 -3.15
C SER A 529 -2.59 -29.00 -2.17
N PRO A 530 -1.34 -29.27 -2.56
CA PRO A 530 -0.17 -29.18 -1.68
C PRO A 530 0.17 -27.77 -1.21
N GLU A 531 -0.18 -26.77 -2.02
CA GLU A 531 0.07 -25.35 -1.76
C GLU A 531 -1.00 -24.71 -0.84
N TRP A 532 -2.10 -25.42 -0.57
CA TRP A 532 -3.19 -24.89 0.22
C TRP A 532 -2.90 -24.95 1.74
N ALA A 533 -2.72 -23.78 2.34
CA ALA A 533 -2.34 -23.64 3.75
C ALA A 533 -3.41 -24.08 4.77
N ILE A 534 -4.70 -24.07 4.41
CA ILE A 534 -5.79 -24.32 5.38
C ILE A 534 -5.81 -25.78 5.88
N PRO A 535 -5.74 -26.83 5.04
CA PRO A 535 -5.60 -28.20 5.52
C PRO A 535 -4.37 -28.42 6.42
N GLN A 536 -3.25 -27.74 6.15
CA GLN A 536 -2.06 -27.79 7.00
C GLN A 536 -2.32 -27.13 8.38
N SER A 537 -2.98 -25.96 8.39
CA SER A 537 -3.44 -25.31 9.63
C SER A 537 -4.44 -26.18 10.40
N ASN A 538 -5.32 -26.90 9.68
CA ASN A 538 -6.27 -27.84 10.27
C ASN A 538 -5.58 -29.10 10.84
N LEU A 539 -4.56 -29.65 10.18
CA LEU A 539 -3.70 -30.70 10.75
C LEU A 539 -3.00 -30.22 12.03
N SER A 540 -2.49 -28.98 12.04
CA SER A 540 -1.97 -28.37 13.27
C SER A 540 -3.04 -28.32 14.38
N GLY A 541 -4.25 -27.84 14.06
CA GLY A 541 -5.40 -27.82 15.00
C GLY A 541 -5.80 -29.20 15.52
N LEU A 542 -5.73 -30.22 14.67
CA LEU A 542 -5.99 -31.62 15.00
C LEU A 542 -4.95 -32.16 15.98
N TYR A 543 -3.66 -31.93 15.70
CA TYR A 543 -2.57 -32.36 16.56
C TYR A 543 -2.51 -31.56 17.88
N ILE A 544 -2.95 -30.29 17.89
CA ILE A 544 -3.24 -29.51 19.10
C ILE A 544 -4.29 -30.21 19.97
N ALA A 545 -5.41 -30.65 19.37
CA ALA A 545 -6.47 -31.38 20.10
C ALA A 545 -5.97 -32.72 20.64
N GLY A 546 -5.12 -33.41 19.88
CA GLY A 546 -4.38 -34.61 20.30
C GLY A 546 -3.21 -34.36 21.28
N LYS A 547 -2.94 -33.10 21.66
CA LYS A 547 -1.83 -32.67 22.53
C LYS A 547 -0.41 -33.00 22.02
N ASN A 548 -0.24 -33.30 20.74
CA ASN A 548 1.08 -33.52 20.12
C ASN A 548 1.60 -32.19 19.54
N TYR A 549 2.15 -31.36 20.42
CA TYR A 549 2.53 -29.99 20.10
C TYR A 549 3.70 -29.87 19.12
N ASP A 550 4.59 -30.86 19.04
CA ASP A 550 5.72 -30.84 18.11
C ASP A 550 5.31 -31.14 16.68
N LYS A 551 4.45 -32.16 16.46
CA LYS A 551 3.81 -32.37 15.15
C LYS A 551 2.95 -31.18 14.76
N ALA A 552 2.17 -30.64 15.69
CA ALA A 552 1.33 -29.48 15.42
C ALA A 552 2.15 -28.27 14.97
N LEU A 553 3.32 -28.03 15.58
CA LEU A 553 4.21 -26.94 15.18
C LEU A 553 4.75 -27.13 13.77
N ALA A 554 5.18 -28.35 13.42
CA ALA A 554 5.66 -28.65 12.08
C ALA A 554 4.61 -28.36 11.00
N PHE A 555 3.35 -28.77 11.21
CA PHE A 555 2.25 -28.46 10.29
C PHE A 555 1.90 -26.96 10.27
N ALA A 556 2.00 -26.26 11.40
CA ALA A 556 1.80 -24.82 11.46
C ALA A 556 2.90 -24.02 10.76
N ASP A 557 4.17 -24.46 10.85
CA ASP A 557 5.30 -23.83 10.16
C ASP A 557 5.26 -24.10 8.65
N ILE A 558 4.81 -25.30 8.21
CA ILE A 558 4.48 -25.57 6.80
C ILE A 558 3.39 -24.59 6.34
N ALA A 559 2.30 -24.45 7.09
CA ALA A 559 1.24 -23.52 6.75
C ALA A 559 1.73 -22.06 6.68
N ASP A 560 2.56 -21.60 7.63
CA ASP A 560 3.13 -20.22 7.65
C ASP A 560 4.06 -19.98 6.45
N SER A 561 4.70 -21.03 5.93
CA SER A 561 5.53 -20.97 4.73
C SER A 561 4.71 -20.88 3.44
N LEU A 562 3.52 -21.49 3.41
CA LEU A 562 2.58 -21.42 2.28
C LEU A 562 1.79 -20.10 2.27
N GLN A 563 1.28 -19.67 3.43
CA GLN A 563 0.49 -18.44 3.56
C GLN A 563 0.77 -17.73 4.89
N LYS A 564 1.65 -16.71 4.84
CA LYS A 564 2.08 -15.96 6.03
C LYS A 564 0.95 -15.23 6.74
N ASP A 565 -0.04 -14.72 6.03
CA ASP A 565 -1.05 -13.84 6.61
C ASP A 565 -2.36 -14.57 6.95
N LEU A 566 -2.33 -15.90 7.04
CA LEU A 566 -3.49 -16.70 7.48
C LEU A 566 -3.60 -16.72 9.01
N GLN A 567 -4.63 -16.04 9.53
CA GLN A 567 -4.87 -15.83 10.97
C GLN A 567 -4.81 -17.14 11.80
N SER A 568 -5.44 -18.21 11.31
CA SER A 568 -5.59 -19.47 12.06
C SER A 568 -4.25 -20.10 12.44
N ILE A 569 -3.22 -19.93 11.60
CA ILE A 569 -1.86 -20.42 11.85
C ILE A 569 -1.26 -19.68 13.04
N SER A 570 -1.39 -18.35 13.07
CA SER A 570 -0.89 -17.51 14.16
C SER A 570 -1.58 -17.85 15.49
N VAL A 571 -2.89 -18.11 15.49
CA VAL A 571 -3.59 -18.64 16.68
C VAL A 571 -3.05 -20.01 17.10
N ASN A 572 -2.84 -20.93 16.15
CA ASN A 572 -2.35 -22.28 16.42
C ASN A 572 -0.93 -22.28 16.99
N ARG A 573 0.01 -21.53 16.39
CA ARG A 573 1.39 -21.37 16.87
C ARG A 573 1.42 -20.72 18.24
N GLY A 574 0.59 -19.69 18.46
CA GLY A 574 0.42 -19.06 19.78
C GLY A 574 -0.01 -20.07 20.84
N PHE A 575 -0.99 -20.93 20.54
CA PHE A 575 -1.45 -21.97 21.45
C PHE A 575 -0.40 -23.05 21.71
N ILE A 576 0.31 -23.49 20.68
CA ILE A 576 1.41 -24.45 20.80
C ILE A 576 2.51 -23.90 21.71
N ASN A 577 2.94 -22.65 21.48
CA ASN A 577 3.95 -21.97 22.30
C ASN A 577 3.46 -21.79 23.74
N GLU A 578 2.19 -21.42 23.95
CA GLU A 578 1.56 -21.34 25.28
C GLU A 578 1.61 -22.69 26.02
N LYS A 579 1.25 -23.80 25.36
CA LYS A 579 1.26 -25.14 25.98
C LYS A 579 2.66 -25.72 26.18
N LYS A 580 3.64 -25.30 25.39
CA LYS A 580 5.07 -25.60 25.60
C LYS A 580 5.71 -24.68 26.66
N GLY A 581 4.97 -23.74 27.24
CA GLY A 581 5.45 -22.80 28.26
C GLY A 581 6.25 -21.60 27.71
N ASN A 582 6.35 -21.46 26.39
CA ASN A 582 6.99 -20.32 25.72
C ASN A 582 5.97 -19.19 25.53
N LEU A 583 5.61 -18.56 26.65
CA LEU A 583 4.68 -17.44 26.72
C LEU A 583 5.17 -16.20 25.94
N LEU A 584 6.49 -16.05 25.77
CA LEU A 584 7.11 -14.96 25.00
C LEU A 584 6.73 -14.99 23.51
N PHE A 585 6.84 -16.16 22.88
CA PHE A 585 6.49 -16.33 21.47
C PHE A 585 5.00 -16.57 21.27
N ALA A 586 4.31 -17.10 22.29
CA ALA A 586 2.84 -17.13 22.29
C ALA A 586 2.24 -15.72 22.18
N GLU A 587 2.78 -14.74 22.92
CA GLU A 587 2.36 -13.34 22.84
C GLU A 587 2.53 -12.75 21.44
N GLU A 588 3.68 -12.99 20.80
CA GLU A 588 3.97 -12.54 19.44
C GLU A 588 2.99 -13.14 18.41
N ASP A 589 2.80 -14.46 18.45
CA ASP A 589 1.92 -15.16 17.51
C ASP A 589 0.45 -14.73 17.68
N TYR A 590 -0.04 -14.57 18.92
CA TYR A 590 -1.40 -14.07 19.15
C TYR A 590 -1.56 -12.60 18.76
N ARG A 591 -0.53 -11.76 18.88
CA ARG A 591 -0.58 -10.36 18.41
C ARG A 591 -0.56 -10.25 16.90
N ARG A 592 0.26 -11.06 16.20
CA ARG A 592 0.21 -11.22 14.73
C ARG A 592 -1.19 -11.65 14.27
N SER A 593 -1.85 -12.54 15.00
CA SER A 593 -3.25 -12.92 14.72
C SER A 593 -4.26 -11.76 14.86
N ILE A 594 -4.00 -10.77 15.74
CA ILE A 594 -4.85 -9.58 15.92
C ILE A 594 -4.57 -8.56 14.82
N GLU A 595 -3.32 -8.42 14.39
CA GLU A 595 -2.92 -7.55 13.27
C GLU A 595 -3.54 -8.02 11.95
N ILE A 596 -3.57 -9.34 11.70
CA ILE A 596 -4.24 -9.94 10.53
C ILE A 596 -5.75 -9.70 10.58
N ASN A 597 -6.39 -9.99 11.72
CA ASN A 597 -7.83 -9.75 11.90
C ASN A 597 -8.16 -9.51 13.37
N SER A 598 -8.52 -8.27 13.66
CA SER A 598 -8.82 -7.76 15.00
C SER A 598 -10.25 -8.04 15.47
N ARG A 599 -11.10 -8.69 14.67
CA ARG A 599 -12.47 -9.09 15.06
C ARG A 599 -12.51 -10.46 15.76
N HIS A 600 -11.49 -11.30 15.60
CA HIS A 600 -11.51 -12.63 16.21
C HIS A 600 -11.26 -12.56 17.72
N PHE A 601 -12.17 -13.09 18.55
CA PHE A 601 -12.03 -13.01 20.02
C PHE A 601 -10.92 -13.90 20.59
N ALA A 602 -10.59 -15.01 19.92
CA ALA A 602 -9.72 -16.05 20.47
C ALA A 602 -8.31 -15.56 20.82
N PRO A 603 -7.56 -14.83 19.96
CA PRO A 603 -6.23 -14.33 20.33
C PRO A 603 -6.27 -13.35 21.52
N PHE A 604 -7.33 -12.55 21.67
CA PHE A 604 -7.50 -11.69 22.86
C PHE A 604 -7.68 -12.54 24.12
N GLU A 605 -8.59 -13.52 24.11
CA GLU A 605 -8.79 -14.41 25.25
C GLU A 605 -7.49 -15.15 25.64
N ARG A 606 -6.72 -15.59 24.65
CA ARG A 606 -5.44 -16.27 24.88
C ARG A 606 -4.36 -15.34 25.40
N LEU A 607 -4.26 -14.10 24.91
CA LEU A 607 -3.40 -13.08 25.51
C LEU A 607 -3.78 -12.81 26.97
N GLY A 608 -5.08 -12.82 27.29
CA GLY A 608 -5.56 -12.78 28.67
C GLY A 608 -4.91 -13.85 29.56
N TYR A 609 -4.91 -15.11 29.09
CA TYR A 609 -4.22 -16.22 29.79
C TYR A 609 -2.69 -16.07 29.81
N VAL A 610 -2.06 -15.59 28.73
CA VAL A 610 -0.60 -15.34 28.69
C VAL A 610 -0.20 -14.32 29.75
N TYR A 611 -0.85 -13.15 29.78
CA TYR A 611 -0.54 -12.11 30.76
C TYR A 611 -0.88 -12.52 32.20
N MET A 612 -1.98 -13.25 32.41
CA MET A 612 -2.33 -13.81 33.73
C MET A 612 -1.26 -14.80 34.22
N ASN A 613 -0.68 -15.62 33.32
CA ASN A 613 0.42 -16.51 33.67
C ASN A 613 1.74 -15.74 33.91
N THR A 614 1.98 -14.62 33.22
CA THR A 614 3.15 -13.77 33.46
C THR A 614 2.98 -12.73 34.57
N ALA A 615 1.93 -12.87 35.40
CA ALA A 615 1.57 -11.99 36.52
C ALA A 615 1.27 -10.52 36.13
N ASP A 616 0.99 -10.24 34.86
CA ASP A 616 0.51 -8.95 34.37
C ASP A 616 -1.03 -8.94 34.36
N TYR A 617 -1.61 -8.82 35.54
CA TYR A 617 -3.05 -8.93 35.71
C TYR A 617 -3.81 -7.73 35.08
N ALA A 618 -3.15 -6.59 34.90
CA ALA A 618 -3.76 -5.41 34.30
C ALA A 618 -3.99 -5.59 32.79
N GLN A 619 -2.98 -6.11 32.07
CA GLN A 619 -3.13 -6.49 30.67
C GLN A 619 -4.09 -7.68 30.52
N ALA A 620 -3.99 -8.69 31.39
CA ALA A 620 -4.87 -9.86 31.36
C ALA A 620 -6.36 -9.48 31.42
N ASP A 621 -6.73 -8.60 32.35
CA ASP A 621 -8.10 -8.11 32.55
C ASP A 621 -8.63 -7.38 31.30
N SER A 622 -7.79 -6.54 30.69
CA SER A 622 -8.11 -5.85 29.43
C SER A 622 -8.34 -6.82 28.28
N PHE A 623 -7.47 -7.81 28.11
CA PHE A 623 -7.57 -8.78 27.03
C PHE A 623 -8.79 -9.71 27.17
N PHE A 624 -9.18 -10.07 28.40
CA PHE A 624 -10.44 -10.78 28.64
C PHE A 624 -11.68 -9.90 28.35
N TYR A 625 -11.65 -8.61 28.71
CA TYR A 625 -12.71 -7.65 28.37
C TYR A 625 -12.89 -7.49 26.85
N GLU A 626 -11.80 -7.27 26.12
CA GLU A 626 -11.78 -7.16 24.66
C GLU A 626 -12.31 -8.45 23.98
N ALA A 627 -12.02 -9.63 24.54
CA ALA A 627 -12.56 -10.90 24.05
C ALA A 627 -14.07 -11.02 24.27
N ASP A 628 -14.58 -10.60 25.44
CA ASP A 628 -16.00 -10.61 25.76
C ASP A 628 -16.82 -9.65 24.88
N LEU A 629 -16.29 -8.46 24.56
CA LEU A 629 -16.94 -7.54 23.62
C LEU A 629 -17.02 -8.09 22.20
N ARG A 630 -15.99 -8.80 21.71
CA ARG A 630 -16.00 -9.45 20.38
C ARG A 630 -16.96 -10.62 20.32
N LYS A 631 -17.07 -11.42 21.38
CA LYS A 631 -18.12 -12.45 21.51
C LYS A 631 -19.54 -11.87 21.43
N LYS A 632 -19.70 -10.58 21.77
CA LYS A 632 -20.97 -9.82 21.67
C LYS A 632 -21.13 -9.06 20.35
N GLY A 633 -20.22 -9.21 19.39
CA GLY A 633 -20.32 -8.64 18.04
C GLY A 633 -19.87 -7.18 17.88
N TYR A 634 -19.28 -6.58 18.91
CA TYR A 634 -18.73 -5.22 18.82
C TYR A 634 -17.35 -5.21 18.11
N HIS A 635 -17.05 -4.15 17.36
CA HIS A 635 -15.71 -3.90 16.79
C HIS A 635 -15.37 -2.39 16.80
N PHE A 636 -14.07 -2.07 16.75
CA PHE A 636 -13.58 -0.70 16.63
C PHE A 636 -13.67 -0.19 15.19
N LYS A 637 -14.12 1.05 15.02
CA LYS A 637 -13.90 1.86 13.81
C LYS A 637 -13.45 3.25 14.26
N GLY A 638 -12.22 3.62 13.90
CA GLY A 638 -11.56 4.78 14.53
C GLY A 638 -11.37 4.55 16.04
N ASN A 639 -11.75 5.54 16.85
CA ASN A 639 -11.58 5.53 18.30
C ASN A 639 -12.83 5.08 19.09
N ALA A 640 -13.91 4.67 18.40
CA ALA A 640 -15.18 4.30 19.01
C ALA A 640 -15.63 2.89 18.60
N TRP A 641 -16.52 2.33 19.41
CA TRP A 641 -17.26 1.10 19.08
C TRP A 641 -18.49 1.47 18.25
N GLU A 642 -18.36 1.44 16.93
CA GLU A 642 -19.36 1.99 15.99
C GLU A 642 -20.28 0.95 15.32
N PRO A 643 -21.47 1.43 14.93
CA PRO A 643 -22.07 1.26 13.61
C PRO A 643 -22.09 2.62 12.84
N GLY A 644 -21.23 2.85 11.83
CA GLY A 644 -20.94 4.20 11.23
C GLY A 644 -21.78 4.63 9.99
N THR A 645 -21.63 5.81 9.31
CA THR A 645 -20.57 6.89 9.20
C THR A 645 -20.99 8.21 8.44
N TYR A 646 -20.35 9.43 8.61
CA TYR A 646 -19.89 10.54 7.63
C TYR A 646 -19.70 12.04 8.17
N ILE A 647 -19.04 13.07 7.48
CA ILE A 647 -19.20 14.64 7.41
C ILE A 647 -17.91 15.63 7.30
N GLU A 648 -17.95 16.93 6.78
CA GLU A 648 -16.89 18.08 6.72
C GLU A 648 -17.36 19.65 6.69
N ALA A 649 -16.52 20.77 6.87
CA ALA A 649 -16.86 22.30 6.77
C ALA A 649 -15.78 23.54 6.91
N PHE A 650 -16.05 24.85 6.48
CA PHE A 650 -15.61 26.32 6.90
C PHE A 650 -14.41 27.32 6.38
N THR A 651 -14.41 28.74 6.54
CA THR A 651 -13.28 29.87 6.39
C THR A 651 -13.53 31.49 6.68
N PRO A 652 -12.52 32.49 6.86
CA PRO A 652 -12.56 34.02 7.31
C PRO A 652 -11.61 35.27 6.72
N PHE A 653 -11.32 36.52 7.35
CA PHE A 653 -10.60 37.84 6.83
C PHE A 653 -9.81 39.00 7.75
N THR A 654 -9.33 40.26 7.29
CA THR A 654 -8.18 41.28 7.76
C THR A 654 -8.26 42.95 7.93
N PHE A 655 -7.16 43.86 7.90
CA PHE A 655 -6.91 45.33 8.49
C PHE A 655 -6.24 46.66 7.70
N ILE A 656 -5.71 47.84 8.31
CA ILE A 656 -5.53 49.35 7.80
C ILE A 656 -4.30 50.39 8.28
N SER A 657 -4.09 51.73 7.87
CA SER A 657 -2.93 52.81 8.14
C SER A 657 -3.09 54.47 8.06
N CYS A 658 -2.03 55.43 8.03
CA CYS A 658 -1.97 56.99 8.36
C CYS A 658 -1.04 58.14 7.58
N ASP A 659 -0.90 59.51 7.94
CA ASP A 659 -0.46 60.79 7.10
C ASP A 659 0.26 62.18 7.61
N ILE A 660 0.65 63.22 6.74
CA ILE A 660 1.50 64.53 6.97
C ILE A 660 1.25 65.88 6.08
N ASP A 661 1.57 67.15 6.53
CA ASP A 661 1.55 68.52 5.81
C ASP A 661 2.89 69.33 5.83
N SER A 662 3.22 70.14 4.79
CA SER A 662 4.51 70.86 4.58
C SER A 662 4.48 72.41 4.53
N SER A 663 3.32 73.05 4.62
CA SER A 663 3.15 74.49 4.35
C SER A 663 3.59 75.44 5.48
N LYS A 664 4.04 74.91 6.63
CA LYS A 664 4.16 75.62 7.92
C LYS A 664 5.56 75.60 8.55
N LEU A 665 6.58 75.18 7.80
CA LEU A 665 7.93 74.89 8.32
C LEU A 665 8.83 76.14 8.45
N ASP A 666 9.61 76.22 9.53
CA ASP A 666 10.59 77.29 9.78
C ASP A 666 11.89 77.08 8.95
N PRO A 667 12.47 78.12 8.31
CA PRO A 667 13.71 78.02 7.53
C PRO A 667 14.95 77.44 8.24
N THR A 668 14.94 77.40 9.57
CA THR A 668 16.04 76.90 10.43
C THR A 668 15.75 75.55 11.11
N ASP A 669 14.56 74.97 10.91
CA ASP A 669 14.14 73.71 11.53
C ASP A 669 14.84 72.49 10.90
N VAL A 670 15.88 72.00 11.60
CA VAL A 670 16.63 70.80 11.22
C VAL A 670 15.76 69.55 11.22
N PHE A 671 14.83 69.39 12.17
CA PHE A 671 14.02 68.17 12.30
C PHE A 671 13.00 68.04 11.17
N ALA A 672 12.27 69.10 10.85
CA ALA A 672 11.28 69.06 9.79
C ALA A 672 11.91 68.98 8.40
N PHE A 673 13.00 69.72 8.12
CA PHE A 673 13.69 69.57 6.83
C PHE A 673 14.39 68.22 6.70
N PHE A 674 14.96 67.66 7.77
CA PHE A 674 15.50 66.30 7.72
C PHE A 674 14.38 65.27 7.49
N THR A 675 13.30 65.32 8.28
CA THR A 675 12.18 64.36 8.19
C THR A 675 11.47 64.44 6.83
N TRP A 676 11.25 65.65 6.30
CA TRP A 676 10.73 65.86 4.96
C TRP A 676 11.71 65.39 3.87
N GLY A 677 13.01 65.66 4.02
CA GLY A 677 14.06 65.15 3.14
C GLY A 677 14.10 63.62 3.11
N VAL A 678 13.99 62.97 4.26
CA VAL A 678 13.90 61.51 4.43
C VAL A 678 12.60 60.95 3.85
N GLN A 679 11.48 61.66 3.95
CA GLN A 679 10.21 61.23 3.36
C GLN A 679 10.15 61.40 1.85
N GLU A 680 10.72 62.47 1.29
CA GLU A 680 10.87 62.61 -0.16
C GLU A 680 11.88 61.58 -0.70
N TYR A 681 12.93 61.25 0.08
CA TYR A 681 13.82 60.11 -0.19
C TYR A 681 13.05 58.77 -0.17
N GLN A 682 12.20 58.52 0.83
CA GLN A 682 11.35 57.31 0.90
C GLN A 682 10.31 57.25 -0.23
N LYS A 683 9.78 58.40 -0.67
CA LYS A 683 8.95 58.56 -1.87
C LYS A 683 9.77 58.49 -3.18
N LYS A 684 11.05 58.13 -3.12
CA LYS A 684 12.02 57.98 -4.23
C LYS A 684 12.26 59.24 -5.07
N LYS A 685 12.02 60.43 -4.52
CA LYS A 685 12.24 61.73 -5.17
C LYS A 685 13.63 62.27 -4.85
N TYR A 686 14.66 61.54 -5.27
CA TYR A 686 16.06 61.75 -4.83
C TYR A 686 16.60 63.16 -5.07
N ALA A 687 16.27 63.80 -6.19
CA ALA A 687 16.70 65.18 -6.46
C ALA A 687 16.08 66.19 -5.46
N ASN A 688 14.82 66.01 -5.07
CA ASN A 688 14.18 66.81 -4.03
C ASN A 688 14.81 66.54 -2.66
N ALA A 689 15.03 65.26 -2.33
CA ALA A 689 15.67 64.85 -1.09
C ALA A 689 17.07 65.47 -0.95
N ILE A 690 17.95 65.34 -1.95
CA ILE A 690 19.29 65.96 -1.94
C ILE A 690 19.20 67.48 -1.78
N ARG A 691 18.30 68.14 -2.50
CA ARG A 691 18.13 69.60 -2.40
C ARG A 691 17.69 70.04 -1.00
N ILE A 692 16.80 69.27 -0.35
CA ILE A 692 16.31 69.56 1.00
C ILE A 692 17.40 69.22 2.04
N LEU A 693 18.02 68.05 1.95
CA LEU A 693 19.10 67.61 2.85
C LEU A 693 20.35 68.51 2.75
N ARG A 694 20.72 69.00 1.56
CA ARG A 694 21.82 69.99 1.43
C ARG A 694 21.54 71.30 2.18
N LYS A 695 20.28 71.67 2.44
CA LYS A 695 19.97 72.80 3.34
C LYS A 695 20.34 72.47 4.79
N VAL A 696 20.08 71.23 5.23
CA VAL A 696 20.48 70.76 6.56
C VAL A 696 22.00 70.81 6.72
N VAL A 697 22.80 70.43 5.71
CA VAL A 697 24.27 70.62 5.73
C VAL A 697 24.68 72.10 5.84
N GLY A 698 23.92 72.99 5.20
CA GLY A 698 24.16 74.44 5.27
C GLY A 698 23.92 75.03 6.66
N ILE A 699 23.02 74.43 7.44
CA ILE A 699 22.66 74.81 8.81
C ILE A 699 23.61 74.14 9.82
N ASP A 700 23.89 72.85 9.67
CA ASP A 700 24.85 72.10 10.48
C ASP A 700 25.78 71.23 9.63
N LYS A 701 27.05 71.65 9.57
CA LYS A 701 28.15 71.00 8.85
C LYS A 701 28.81 69.86 9.63
N THR A 702 28.39 69.61 10.86
CA THR A 702 28.89 68.54 11.75
C THR A 702 27.85 67.46 12.01
N ASN A 703 26.70 67.54 11.34
CA ASN A 703 25.63 66.56 11.43
C ASN A 703 25.99 65.34 10.55
N PRO A 704 26.21 64.14 11.12
CA PRO A 704 26.60 63.00 10.32
C PRO A 704 25.40 62.28 9.68
N LEU A 705 24.16 62.48 10.19
CA LEU A 705 22.93 61.98 9.55
C LEU A 705 22.80 62.53 8.13
N VAL A 706 23.05 63.82 7.94
CA VAL A 706 22.81 64.47 6.65
C VAL A 706 23.85 64.05 5.62
N TYR A 707 25.12 63.87 6.01
CA TYR A 707 26.12 63.27 5.12
C TYR A 707 25.76 61.83 4.76
N HIS A 708 25.32 61.04 5.74
CA HIS A 708 24.85 59.68 5.52
C HIS A 708 23.70 59.63 4.50
N TYR A 709 22.59 60.35 4.75
CA TYR A 709 21.42 60.37 3.85
C TYR A 709 21.69 61.06 2.50
N LEU A 710 22.70 61.93 2.39
CA LEU A 710 23.20 62.41 1.11
C LEU A 710 23.98 61.33 0.36
N GLY A 711 24.89 60.61 1.04
CA GLY A 711 25.61 59.46 0.50
C GLY A 711 24.66 58.42 -0.09
N LYS A 712 23.61 58.07 0.67
CA LYS A 712 22.48 57.26 0.18
C LYS A 712 21.85 57.78 -1.12
N ALA A 713 21.54 59.07 -1.16
CA ALA A 713 20.80 59.63 -2.28
C ALA A 713 21.67 59.78 -3.54
N TYR A 714 23.00 59.84 -3.41
CA TYR A 714 23.95 59.67 -4.52
C TYR A 714 24.11 58.20 -4.91
N TYR A 715 24.23 57.30 -3.94
CA TYR A 715 24.29 55.85 -4.14
C TYR A 715 23.07 55.32 -4.92
N ASP A 716 21.86 55.72 -4.54
CA ASP A 716 20.62 55.38 -5.26
C ASP A 716 20.53 56.01 -6.66
N GLN A 717 21.36 57.03 -6.94
CA GLN A 717 21.55 57.61 -8.27
C GLN A 717 22.76 57.03 -9.03
N GLN A 718 23.41 56.00 -8.49
CA GLN A 718 24.62 55.36 -9.04
C GLN A 718 25.81 56.33 -9.20
N LYS A 719 25.85 57.37 -8.37
CA LYS A 719 26.92 58.38 -8.31
C LYS A 719 27.95 57.95 -7.28
N TRP A 720 28.75 56.97 -7.66
CA TRP A 720 29.59 56.22 -6.73
C TRP A 720 30.67 57.09 -6.06
N GLU A 721 31.31 57.97 -6.83
CA GLU A 721 32.37 58.86 -6.35
C GLU A 721 31.83 59.89 -5.33
N GLU A 722 30.70 60.54 -5.61
CA GLU A 722 30.08 61.45 -4.64
C GLU A 722 29.50 60.69 -3.43
N ALA A 723 28.99 59.47 -3.61
CA ALA A 723 28.54 58.62 -2.52
C ALA A 723 29.71 58.20 -1.61
N GLU A 724 30.85 57.80 -2.18
CA GLU A 724 32.08 57.46 -1.46
C GLU A 724 32.55 58.59 -0.56
N VAL A 725 32.62 59.81 -1.11
CA VAL A 725 33.01 61.01 -0.35
C VAL A 725 32.03 61.29 0.78
N MET A 726 30.71 61.20 0.53
CA MET A 726 29.71 61.47 1.56
C MET A 726 29.67 60.40 2.66
N PHE A 727 29.86 59.11 2.33
CA PHE A 727 29.96 58.04 3.34
C PHE A 727 31.28 58.11 4.12
N LYS A 728 32.41 58.44 3.48
CA LYS A 728 33.67 58.71 4.20
C LYS A 728 33.55 59.91 5.13
N LEU A 729 32.86 60.97 4.72
CA LEU A 729 32.56 62.12 5.58
C LEU A 729 31.59 61.77 6.72
N ALA A 730 30.58 60.93 6.47
CA ALA A 730 29.67 60.44 7.52
C ALA A 730 30.42 59.62 8.56
N ALA A 731 31.25 58.66 8.13
CA ALA A 731 32.12 57.87 9.01
C ALA A 731 33.08 58.76 9.83
N THR A 732 33.68 59.77 9.20
CA THR A 732 34.65 60.69 9.85
C THR A 732 34.00 61.66 10.85
N ASN A 733 32.72 62.03 10.65
CA ASN A 733 31.99 62.96 11.53
C ASN A 733 31.01 62.24 12.49
N SER A 734 31.04 60.91 12.54
CA SER A 734 30.14 60.09 13.37
C SER A 734 30.28 60.43 14.87
N LYS A 735 29.17 60.35 15.59
CA LYS A 735 29.07 60.66 17.04
C LYS A 735 28.50 59.45 17.77
N ASN A 736 29.09 59.06 18.90
CA ASN A 736 28.58 57.92 19.67
C ASN A 736 27.21 58.23 20.28
N LYS A 737 26.47 57.20 20.74
CA LYS A 737 25.08 57.32 21.20
C LYS A 737 24.88 58.46 22.22
N LYS A 738 25.66 58.50 23.32
CA LYS A 738 25.57 59.56 24.33
C LYS A 738 25.98 60.95 23.81
N GLN A 739 26.84 61.06 22.80
CA GLN A 739 27.17 62.34 22.14
C GLN A 739 26.07 62.78 21.17
N PHE A 740 25.44 61.84 20.48
CA PHE A 740 24.35 62.09 19.54
C PHE A 740 23.04 62.44 20.26
N ASP A 741 22.67 61.74 21.34
CA ASP A 741 21.50 62.06 22.16
C ASP A 741 21.61 63.50 22.71
N ARG A 742 22.76 63.84 23.30
CA ARG A 742 23.08 65.21 23.74
C ARG A 742 23.05 66.25 22.61
N TYR A 743 23.39 65.84 21.39
CA TYR A 743 23.31 66.70 20.22
C TYR A 743 21.85 66.92 19.78
N VAL A 744 21.02 65.87 19.73
CA VAL A 744 19.59 65.95 19.44
C VAL A 744 18.88 66.82 20.50
N ASP A 745 19.14 66.60 21.78
CA ASP A 745 18.62 67.42 22.88
C ASP A 745 19.09 68.89 22.80
N SER A 746 20.34 69.12 22.37
CA SER A 746 20.89 70.46 22.13
C SER A 746 20.20 71.19 20.96
N VAL A 747 19.69 70.46 19.97
CA VAL A 747 18.91 71.05 18.85
C VAL A 747 17.45 71.29 19.29
N ILE A 748 16.84 70.33 20.00
CA ILE A 748 15.45 70.46 20.54
C ILE A 748 15.34 71.64 21.50
N SER A 749 16.34 71.87 22.36
CA SER A 749 16.29 72.90 23.40
C SER A 749 16.41 74.36 22.91
N SER A 750 16.63 74.58 21.60
CA SER A 750 17.05 75.90 21.07
C SER A 750 15.95 76.91 20.72
N LYS A 751 14.65 76.56 20.87
CA LYS A 751 13.40 77.40 21.00
C LYS A 751 12.22 77.01 20.07
N LYS A 752 11.05 77.63 20.37
CA LYS A 752 9.65 77.25 20.03
C LYS A 752 9.27 77.14 18.55
N TYR A 753 8.48 76.11 18.23
CA TYR A 753 7.75 75.89 16.97
C TYR A 753 6.22 75.81 17.20
N ASN A 754 5.41 75.73 16.11
CA ASN A 754 3.94 75.94 16.13
C ASN A 754 3.08 74.72 15.70
N TYR A 755 3.57 73.48 15.76
CA TYR A 755 2.80 72.27 15.37
C TYR A 755 3.14 71.04 16.23
N ASP A 756 2.24 70.04 16.25
CA ASP A 756 2.40 68.80 17.02
C ASP A 756 3.53 67.93 16.43
N HIS A 757 4.49 67.62 17.29
CA HIS A 757 5.70 66.91 16.94
C HIS A 757 5.63 65.42 17.27
N ASP A 758 4.67 64.89 18.05
CA ASP A 758 4.82 63.56 18.66
C ASP A 758 4.98 62.42 17.63
N CYS A 759 4.29 62.48 16.49
CA CYS A 759 4.47 61.54 15.37
C CYS A 759 5.84 61.69 14.67
N PHE A 760 6.35 62.91 14.56
CA PHE A 760 7.60 63.25 13.87
C PHE A 760 8.84 63.07 14.76
N GLU A 761 8.69 63.34 16.06
CA GLU A 761 9.67 63.12 17.11
C GLU A 761 9.81 61.62 17.38
N ARG A 762 8.71 60.86 17.43
CA ARG A 762 8.75 59.40 17.31
C ARG A 762 9.45 59.00 16.01
N PHE A 763 9.06 59.51 14.84
CA PHE A 763 9.74 59.15 13.58
C PHE A 763 11.25 59.44 13.60
N PHE A 764 11.71 60.54 14.22
CA PHE A 764 13.14 60.89 14.31
C PHE A 764 13.88 60.07 15.39
N LYS A 765 13.24 59.75 16.51
CA LYS A 765 13.79 58.88 17.58
C LYS A 765 13.77 57.39 17.22
N ASP A 766 12.75 56.96 16.47
CA ASP A 766 12.53 55.57 16.04
C ASP A 766 13.29 55.21 14.75
N LYS A 767 13.75 56.18 13.95
CA LYS A 767 14.53 55.93 12.71
C LYS A 767 16.04 55.96 12.93
N PHE A 768 16.50 54.99 13.72
CA PHE A 768 17.75 54.24 13.56
C PHE A 768 18.94 54.94 12.85
N TYR A 769 19.56 55.95 13.47
CA TYR A 769 20.92 56.38 13.08
C TYR A 769 22.02 55.70 13.91
N HIS A 770 21.77 55.42 15.20
CA HIS A 770 22.69 54.69 16.08
C HIS A 770 22.95 53.22 15.70
N GLN A 771 22.49 52.77 14.53
CA GLN A 771 22.63 51.41 14.03
C GLN A 771 23.30 51.38 12.64
N VAL A 772 23.92 52.49 12.22
CA VAL A 772 24.41 52.70 10.85
C VAL A 772 25.93 52.70 10.84
N ASN A 773 26.54 51.66 10.26
CA ASN A 773 28.00 51.55 10.13
C ASN A 773 28.42 51.95 8.70
N ASP A 774 28.91 53.17 8.49
CA ASP A 774 29.28 53.66 7.15
C ASP A 774 30.41 52.85 6.46
N TYR A 775 31.21 52.03 7.17
CA TYR A 775 32.12 51.07 6.52
C TYR A 775 31.38 49.93 5.81
N TYR A 776 30.22 49.52 6.33
CA TYR A 776 29.35 48.54 5.63
C TYR A 776 28.80 49.15 4.33
N PHE A 777 28.49 50.45 4.33
CA PHE A 777 28.06 51.18 3.13
C PHE A 777 29.20 51.31 2.13
N LEU A 778 30.43 51.54 2.59
CA LEU A 778 31.62 51.51 1.73
C LEU A 778 31.88 50.12 1.14
N GLY A 779 31.79 49.04 1.93
CA GLY A 779 31.89 47.68 1.41
C GLY A 779 30.84 47.37 0.34
N THR A 780 29.58 47.78 0.59
CA THR A 780 28.46 47.58 -0.35
C THR A 780 28.54 48.50 -1.58
N LEU A 781 29.12 49.70 -1.43
CA LEU A 781 29.45 50.61 -2.52
C LEU A 781 30.48 49.98 -3.46
N TYR A 782 31.61 49.49 -2.92
CA TYR A 782 32.65 48.84 -3.72
C TYR A 782 32.13 47.52 -4.34
N GLU A 783 31.29 46.74 -3.64
CA GLU A 783 30.62 45.55 -4.21
C GLU A 783 29.84 45.92 -5.50
N ASN A 784 29.01 46.97 -5.44
CA ASN A 784 28.21 47.41 -6.59
C ASN A 784 29.03 48.15 -7.68
N TRP A 785 30.14 48.78 -7.28
CA TRP A 785 31.13 49.35 -8.20
C TRP A 785 32.05 48.27 -8.83
N LYS A 786 31.91 47.00 -8.41
CA LYS A 786 32.70 45.83 -8.87
C LYS A 786 34.17 45.82 -8.44
N HIS A 787 34.46 46.50 -7.35
CA HIS A 787 35.74 46.51 -6.63
C HIS A 787 35.68 45.44 -5.52
N VAL A 788 35.93 44.18 -5.91
CA VAL A 788 35.61 42.99 -5.09
C VAL A 788 36.59 42.82 -3.92
N GLU A 789 37.87 43.09 -4.17
CA GLU A 789 38.95 43.01 -3.19
C GLU A 789 38.80 44.10 -2.12
N GLU A 790 38.43 45.32 -2.52
CA GLU A 790 38.11 46.41 -1.60
C GLU A 790 36.85 46.12 -0.79
N ALA A 791 35.80 45.58 -1.42
CA ALA A 791 34.59 45.14 -0.74
C ALA A 791 34.89 44.05 0.31
N GLU A 792 35.64 43.00 -0.06
CA GLU A 792 36.07 41.93 0.86
C GLU A 792 36.92 42.51 2.01
N MET A 793 37.84 43.43 1.72
CA MET A 793 38.62 44.13 2.74
C MET A 793 37.73 44.91 3.73
N TYR A 794 36.74 45.67 3.26
CA TYR A 794 35.86 46.42 4.16
C TYR A 794 34.94 45.51 4.98
N PHE A 795 34.39 44.44 4.40
CA PHE A 795 33.60 43.46 5.17
C PHE A 795 34.45 42.73 6.21
N ARG A 796 35.68 42.28 5.87
CA ARG A 796 36.62 41.67 6.82
C ARG A 796 37.11 42.64 7.90
N LYS A 797 37.25 43.94 7.58
CA LYS A 797 37.58 44.97 8.60
C LYS A 797 36.48 45.06 9.66
N ILE A 798 35.21 45.02 9.26
CA ILE A 798 34.09 45.08 10.21
C ILE A 798 34.14 43.86 11.15
N THR A 799 34.31 42.64 10.61
CA THR A 799 34.39 41.43 11.44
C THR A 799 35.65 41.38 12.34
N LEU A 800 36.71 42.13 12.01
CA LEU A 800 37.90 42.29 12.85
C LEU A 800 37.72 43.33 13.98
N PHE A 801 37.11 44.48 13.70
CA PHE A 801 36.85 45.51 14.74
C PHE A 801 35.90 45.01 15.83
N GLU A 802 34.95 44.13 15.48
CA GLU A 802 34.00 43.51 16.41
C GLU A 802 34.66 42.56 17.44
N SER A 803 35.97 42.32 17.36
CA SER A 803 36.75 41.41 18.23
C SER A 803 37.68 42.10 19.25
N GLN A 804 37.83 43.43 19.22
CA GLN A 804 38.72 44.15 20.15
C GLN A 804 37.96 45.08 21.10
N VAL A 805 37.65 44.57 22.30
CA VAL A 805 37.19 45.36 23.45
C VAL A 805 38.41 45.82 24.26
N GLN A 806 38.49 47.09 24.60
CA GLN A 806 39.44 47.62 25.59
C GLN A 806 38.71 48.30 26.73
N ASN A 807 39.24 48.20 27.95
CA ASN A 807 38.68 48.83 29.13
C ASN A 807 39.40 50.15 29.43
N ASP A 808 38.69 51.13 29.99
CA ASP A 808 39.30 52.36 30.52
C ASP A 808 40.04 52.12 31.85
N GLU A 809 40.71 53.18 32.33
CA GLU A 809 41.47 53.17 33.59
C GLU A 809 40.58 52.92 34.83
N ASP A 810 39.26 53.11 34.73
CA ASP A 810 38.27 52.79 35.76
C ASP A 810 37.68 51.36 35.61
N GLY A 811 38.09 50.60 34.59
CA GLY A 811 37.71 49.20 34.37
C GLY A 811 36.38 49.00 33.64
N ASN A 812 35.81 50.03 33.02
CA ASN A 812 34.61 49.90 32.19
C ASN A 812 35.00 49.61 30.73
N GLU A 813 34.17 48.83 30.02
CA GLU A 813 34.36 48.61 28.59
C GLU A 813 34.25 49.94 27.81
N THR A 814 35.35 50.39 27.23
CA THR A 814 35.38 51.51 26.28
C THR A 814 35.28 51.00 24.85
N TYR A 815 34.11 51.26 24.27
CA TYR A 815 33.82 50.97 22.87
C TYR A 815 34.59 51.94 21.97
N ASP A 816 35.31 51.39 20.98
CA ASP A 816 35.83 52.16 19.84
C ASP A 816 34.63 52.91 19.20
N PRO A 817 34.74 54.20 18.85
CA PRO A 817 33.66 54.93 18.19
C PRO A 817 33.12 54.27 16.89
N ASN A 818 33.86 53.34 16.30
CA ASN A 818 33.45 52.53 15.15
C ASN A 818 32.72 51.22 15.51
N THR A 819 32.78 50.77 16.77
CA THR A 819 32.00 49.62 17.28
C THR A 819 30.62 50.05 17.77
N ILE A 820 29.57 49.63 17.06
CA ILE A 820 28.19 50.02 17.31
C ILE A 820 27.44 48.89 18.03
N GLU A 821 26.98 49.16 19.25
CA GLU A 821 26.04 48.28 19.96
C GLU A 821 24.62 48.45 19.38
N MET A 822 24.23 47.54 18.48
CA MET A 822 22.85 47.47 17.99
C MET A 822 21.93 46.96 19.12
N ALA A 823 20.87 47.71 19.43
CA ALA A 823 19.87 47.34 20.43
C ALA A 823 19.19 46.02 20.05
N GLY A 824 19.61 44.91 20.66
CA GLY A 824 19.15 43.56 20.36
C GLY A 824 20.23 42.47 20.52
N GLY A 825 21.52 42.82 20.53
CA GLY A 825 22.62 41.87 20.76
C GLY A 825 22.99 40.99 19.55
N GLU A 826 22.35 41.18 18.40
CA GLU A 826 22.71 40.50 17.14
C GLU A 826 23.64 41.40 16.29
N LYS A 827 24.95 41.13 16.27
CA LYS A 827 25.86 41.62 15.21
C LYS A 827 25.52 40.85 13.93
N THR A 828 25.17 41.51 12.82
CA THR A 828 24.38 40.82 11.75
C THR A 828 24.72 41.08 10.28
N PRO A 829 24.95 42.31 9.76
CA PRO A 829 25.02 42.50 8.30
C PRO A 829 26.33 42.10 7.60
N ALA A 830 27.49 42.33 8.22
CA ALA A 830 28.79 42.25 7.53
C ALA A 830 29.26 40.82 7.25
N TYR A 831 29.09 39.90 8.21
CA TYR A 831 29.30 38.47 8.00
C TYR A 831 28.45 37.95 6.83
N VAL A 832 27.18 38.36 6.75
CA VAL A 832 26.27 37.95 5.65
C VAL A 832 26.81 38.36 4.29
N LYS A 833 27.23 39.62 4.14
CA LYS A 833 27.87 40.10 2.90
C LYS A 833 29.17 39.38 2.60
N LEU A 834 30.02 39.12 3.60
CA LEU A 834 31.27 38.40 3.43
C LEU A 834 31.06 36.97 2.92
N TRP A 835 30.21 36.17 3.56
CA TRP A 835 29.98 34.79 3.12
C TRP A 835 29.25 34.72 1.79
N GLN A 836 28.33 35.67 1.49
CA GLN A 836 27.72 35.81 0.17
C GLN A 836 28.75 36.15 -0.92
N LEU A 837 29.73 37.02 -0.63
CA LEU A 837 30.80 37.37 -1.55
C LEU A 837 31.72 36.17 -1.83
N LEU A 838 32.10 35.43 -0.79
CA LEU A 838 32.86 34.18 -0.90
C LEU A 838 32.09 33.10 -1.68
N GLU A 839 30.77 32.99 -1.47
CA GLU A 839 29.92 32.03 -2.20
C GLU A 839 29.85 32.39 -3.70
N LYS A 840 29.72 33.69 -4.03
CA LYS A 840 29.76 34.20 -5.41
C LYS A 840 31.12 33.93 -6.09
N GLN A 841 32.22 33.97 -5.33
CA GLN A 841 33.57 33.62 -5.81
C GLN A 841 33.80 32.08 -5.91
N GLY A 842 32.85 31.25 -5.48
CA GLY A 842 32.99 29.79 -5.48
C GLY A 842 33.83 29.21 -4.34
N ARG A 843 34.17 30.01 -3.31
CA ARG A 843 35.03 29.64 -2.18
C ARG A 843 34.24 28.93 -1.08
N TYR A 844 33.49 27.89 -1.44
CA TYR A 844 32.49 27.26 -0.57
C TYR A 844 32.99 26.75 0.79
N PRO A 845 34.21 26.18 0.94
CA PRO A 845 34.72 25.82 2.27
C PRO A 845 34.95 27.03 3.17
N GLU A 846 35.37 28.17 2.60
CA GLU A 846 35.54 29.43 3.32
C GLU A 846 34.18 30.08 3.64
N THR A 847 33.18 29.93 2.77
CA THR A 847 31.79 30.28 3.06
C THR A 847 31.25 29.47 4.25
N GLU A 848 31.37 28.14 4.21
CA GLU A 848 30.93 27.23 5.29
C GLU A 848 31.62 27.57 6.62
N GLU A 849 32.93 27.83 6.59
CA GLU A 849 33.71 28.22 7.76
C GLU A 849 33.34 29.62 8.27
N THR A 850 33.08 30.60 7.40
CA THR A 850 32.63 31.94 7.81
C THR A 850 31.26 31.88 8.50
N ILE A 851 30.35 31.04 8.01
CA ILE A 851 29.03 30.82 8.65
C ILE A 851 29.18 30.07 9.99
N LYS A 852 30.15 29.15 10.11
CA LYS A 852 30.46 28.50 11.40
C LYS A 852 31.11 29.44 12.40
N GLN A 853 32.01 30.33 11.98
CA GLN A 853 32.65 31.29 12.90
C GLN A 853 31.63 32.27 13.50
N TYR A 854 30.58 32.60 12.75
CA TYR A 854 29.41 33.33 13.26
C TYR A 854 28.68 32.63 14.43
N SER A 855 28.81 31.30 14.57
CA SER A 855 28.16 30.55 15.65
C SER A 855 28.70 30.89 17.05
N ILE A 856 29.89 31.51 17.15
CA ILE A 856 30.48 31.94 18.42
C ILE A 856 29.65 33.06 19.07
N GLU A 857 28.91 33.83 18.26
CA GLU A 857 28.05 34.93 18.74
C GLU A 857 26.55 34.57 18.74
N SER A 858 26.06 33.79 17.77
CA SER A 858 24.65 33.34 17.73
C SER A 858 24.47 31.95 17.10
N LEU A 859 24.68 30.90 17.92
CA LEU A 859 24.48 29.47 17.58
C LEU A 859 23.15 29.15 16.85
N LYS A 860 22.07 29.89 17.15
CA LYS A 860 20.76 29.62 16.53
C LYS A 860 20.71 30.10 15.08
N GLN A 861 21.41 31.18 14.77
CA GLN A 861 21.33 31.86 13.48
C GLN A 861 22.40 31.34 12.50
N SER A 862 23.58 30.94 13.00
CA SER A 862 24.55 30.15 12.22
C SER A 862 23.90 28.89 11.63
N ASP A 863 23.13 28.17 12.43
CA ASP A 863 22.58 26.87 12.05
C ASP A 863 21.38 27.01 11.11
N GLN A 864 20.66 28.14 11.16
CA GLN A 864 19.67 28.51 10.14
C GLN A 864 20.36 28.78 8.80
N GLU A 865 21.43 29.58 8.77
CA GLU A 865 22.17 29.85 7.53
C GLU A 865 22.89 28.61 7.01
N LEU A 866 23.45 27.73 7.86
CA LEU A 866 24.01 26.45 7.40
C LEU A 866 22.94 25.58 6.74
N ASN A 867 21.72 25.53 7.28
CA ASN A 867 20.61 24.81 6.65
C ASN A 867 20.33 25.36 5.23
N GLU A 868 20.24 26.68 5.07
CA GLU A 868 19.98 27.29 3.75
C GLU A 868 21.19 27.20 2.81
N PHE A 869 22.40 27.36 3.31
CA PHE A 869 23.64 27.19 2.55
C PHE A 869 23.75 25.77 2.00
N TYR A 870 23.57 24.73 2.83
CA TYR A 870 23.63 23.36 2.34
C TYR A 870 22.51 23.07 1.32
N ARG A 871 21.29 23.61 1.48
CA ARG A 871 20.23 23.52 0.45
C ARG A 871 20.68 24.13 -0.89
N ARG A 872 21.22 25.35 -0.89
CA ARG A 872 21.80 25.99 -2.09
C ARG A 872 22.92 25.15 -2.71
N MET A 873 23.74 24.50 -1.90
CA MET A 873 24.83 23.65 -2.38
C MET A 873 24.35 22.32 -2.96
N ILE A 874 23.26 21.73 -2.42
CA ILE A 874 22.59 20.56 -3.01
C ILE A 874 21.96 20.92 -4.36
N ASP A 875 21.24 22.03 -4.46
CA ASP A 875 20.65 22.49 -5.72
C ASP A 875 21.71 22.79 -6.79
N ARG A 876 22.86 23.33 -6.39
CA ARG A 876 24.00 23.64 -7.29
C ARG A 876 24.82 22.40 -7.67
N PHE A 877 24.91 21.41 -6.78
CA PHE A 877 25.73 20.20 -6.96
C PHE A 877 24.91 18.92 -6.63
N PRO A 878 23.84 18.62 -7.39
CA PRO A 878 22.86 17.58 -7.03
C PRO A 878 23.39 16.14 -7.04
N GLU A 879 24.55 15.91 -7.65
CA GLU A 879 25.26 14.62 -7.67
C GLU A 879 26.26 14.47 -6.50
N ASN A 880 26.55 15.54 -5.74
CA ASN A 880 27.47 15.49 -4.61
C ASN A 880 26.72 15.18 -3.30
N GLY A 881 26.74 13.91 -2.91
CA GLY A 881 26.09 13.41 -1.69
C GLY A 881 26.61 14.01 -0.38
N ASP A 882 27.80 14.63 -0.35
CA ASP A 882 28.38 15.21 0.87
C ASP A 882 27.55 16.40 1.39
N TRP A 883 27.01 17.25 0.50
CA TRP A 883 26.14 18.36 0.92
C TRP A 883 24.80 17.88 1.49
N ALA A 884 24.22 16.83 0.89
CA ALA A 884 23.01 16.19 1.42
C ALA A 884 23.28 15.51 2.77
N TYR A 885 24.47 14.90 2.94
CA TYR A 885 24.90 14.33 4.21
C TYR A 885 25.06 15.41 5.29
N ARG A 886 25.81 16.50 5.02
CA ARG A 886 26.00 17.63 5.95
C ARG A 886 24.68 18.25 6.41
N LEU A 887 23.74 18.48 5.49
CA LEU A 887 22.40 18.94 5.84
C LEU A 887 21.63 17.93 6.69
N GLY A 888 21.70 16.65 6.34
CA GLY A 888 21.15 15.55 7.14
C GLY A 888 21.71 15.51 8.56
N ILE A 889 23.02 15.75 8.75
CA ILE A 889 23.67 15.81 10.07
C ILE A 889 23.23 17.03 10.87
N LEU A 890 23.15 18.21 10.24
CA LEU A 890 22.64 19.42 10.88
C LEU A 890 21.20 19.19 11.39
N LEU A 891 20.30 18.73 10.52
CA LEU A 891 18.90 18.47 10.87
C LEU A 891 18.75 17.36 11.93
N TYR A 892 19.64 16.35 11.91
CA TYR A 892 19.71 15.30 12.93
C TYR A 892 20.02 15.82 14.33
N GLN A 893 20.88 16.85 14.47
CA GLN A 893 21.18 17.46 15.77
C GLN A 893 19.95 18.15 16.40
N TYR A 894 19.04 18.68 15.59
CA TYR A 894 17.81 19.33 16.03
C TYR A 894 16.65 18.36 16.30
N ALA A 895 16.62 17.22 15.62
CA ALA A 895 15.54 16.24 15.67
C ALA A 895 15.12 15.68 17.07
N PRO A 896 16.02 15.50 18.08
CA PRO A 896 15.63 14.98 19.40
C PRO A 896 15.12 16.03 20.39
N ASN A 897 15.28 17.34 20.12
CA ASN A 897 15.00 18.38 21.13
C ASN A 897 13.52 18.77 21.20
N THR A 898 12.79 18.25 22.18
CA THR A 898 11.34 18.53 22.37
C THR A 898 11.02 19.91 22.96
N ALA A 899 12.03 20.73 23.30
CA ALA A 899 11.85 21.98 24.05
C ALA A 899 12.32 23.25 23.32
N ARG A 900 12.81 23.14 22.07
CA ARG A 900 13.12 24.31 21.21
C ARG A 900 12.23 24.30 19.97
N LEU A 901 11.63 25.46 19.70
CA LEU A 901 10.57 25.75 18.72
C LEU A 901 9.17 25.21 19.11
N PRO A 902 8.07 25.91 18.74
CA PRO A 902 6.71 25.49 19.13
C PRO A 902 6.16 24.29 18.33
N TYR A 903 7.00 23.62 17.54
CA TYR A 903 6.61 22.87 16.35
C TYR A 903 7.30 21.49 16.31
N MET A 904 6.63 20.46 16.84
CA MET A 904 7.12 19.08 16.81
C MET A 904 6.48 18.31 15.64
N ASP A 905 7.28 17.89 14.65
CA ASP A 905 6.80 17.01 13.59
C ASP A 905 6.68 15.55 14.10
N SER A 906 5.46 15.06 14.17
CA SER A 906 5.16 13.70 14.65
C SER A 906 4.50 12.86 13.56
N ILE A 907 4.87 11.59 13.48
CA ILE A 907 4.19 10.63 12.63
C ILE A 907 2.97 10.11 13.38
N ALA A 908 1.79 10.46 12.88
CA ALA A 908 0.54 9.82 13.29
C ALA A 908 0.19 8.71 12.31
N TRP A 909 -0.23 7.57 12.84
CA TRP A 909 -0.94 6.55 12.09
C TRP A 909 -2.38 6.99 11.88
N PHE A 910 -2.86 6.98 10.64
CA PHE A 910 -4.25 7.22 10.31
C PHE A 910 -4.92 5.90 9.94
N PRO A 911 -5.67 5.26 10.87
CA PRO A 911 -6.17 3.90 10.68
C PRO A 911 -7.10 3.74 9.47
N LEU A 912 -7.85 4.79 9.14
CA LEU A 912 -8.78 4.83 8.01
C LEU A 912 -8.07 4.88 6.65
N LEU A 913 -6.83 5.37 6.61
CA LEU A 913 -6.07 5.58 5.37
C LEU A 913 -5.04 4.48 5.13
N HIS A 914 -4.82 3.63 6.14
CA HIS A 914 -3.69 2.70 6.27
C HIS A 914 -2.33 3.37 5.99
N LYS A 915 -2.21 4.67 6.31
CA LYS A 915 -1.02 5.51 6.06
C LYS A 915 -0.52 6.16 7.33
N GLU A 916 0.79 6.29 7.41
CA GLU A 916 1.50 7.12 8.39
C GLU A 916 1.78 8.48 7.75
N LEU A 917 1.44 9.59 8.42
CA LEU A 917 1.70 10.94 7.93
C LEU A 917 2.44 11.76 8.98
N PHE A 918 3.40 12.57 8.53
CA PHE A 918 3.98 13.64 9.34
C PHE A 918 2.93 14.74 9.54
N ILE A 919 2.57 14.99 10.80
CA ILE A 919 1.78 16.14 11.22
C ILE A 919 2.74 17.30 11.50
N ASP A 920 2.43 18.48 10.97
CA ASP A 920 3.17 19.71 11.25
C ASP A 920 2.42 20.67 12.19
N SER A 921 3.04 21.83 12.44
CA SER A 921 2.52 22.86 13.33
C SER A 921 1.35 23.66 12.77
N ALA A 922 1.15 23.76 11.46
CA ALA A 922 -0.02 24.43 10.90
C ALA A 922 -1.27 23.58 11.17
N ILE A 923 -1.12 22.25 11.09
CA ILE A 923 -2.16 21.28 11.48
C ILE A 923 -2.39 21.33 13.01
N TYR A 924 -1.33 21.46 13.82
CA TYR A 924 -1.45 21.53 15.29
C TYR A 924 -2.03 22.86 15.80
N MET A 925 -1.67 24.01 15.20
CA MET A 925 -2.27 25.31 15.54
C MET A 925 -3.75 25.38 15.14
N ALA A 926 -4.16 24.65 14.10
CA ALA A 926 -5.58 24.51 13.75
C ALA A 926 -6.38 23.64 14.75
N LEU A 927 -5.72 22.86 15.63
CA LEU A 927 -6.36 22.11 16.72
C LEU A 927 -6.59 22.96 17.98
N ASP A 928 -5.79 24.00 18.23
CA ASP A 928 -5.73 24.71 19.54
C ASP A 928 -6.64 25.96 19.62
N VAL A 929 -7.31 26.33 18.52
CA VAL A 929 -8.12 27.58 18.44
C VAL A 929 -9.64 27.36 18.46
N LYS A 930 -10.14 26.11 18.26
CA LYS A 930 -11.45 25.61 18.79
C LYS A 930 -11.79 24.17 18.37
N ASP A 931 -12.11 23.34 19.37
CA ASP A 931 -12.94 22.10 19.45
C ASP A 931 -12.98 21.02 18.33
N SER A 932 -12.54 21.23 17.09
CA SER A 932 -12.36 20.12 16.13
C SER A 932 -11.54 20.47 14.89
N LEU A 933 -10.59 19.60 14.54
CA LEU A 933 -10.00 19.52 13.20
C LEU A 933 -10.36 18.16 12.56
N ALA A 934 -10.74 18.16 11.29
CA ALA A 934 -10.99 16.95 10.51
C ALA A 934 -9.94 16.79 9.40
N LEU A 935 -9.58 15.53 9.11
CA LEU A 935 -8.64 15.13 8.06
C LEU A 935 -9.28 13.99 7.26
N TYR A 936 -9.33 14.11 5.93
CA TYR A 936 -9.93 13.09 5.05
C TYR A 936 -9.07 12.76 3.82
N ASP A 937 -9.05 11.47 3.48
CA ASP A 937 -8.62 10.89 2.21
C ASP A 937 -9.87 10.67 1.31
N ARG A 938 -9.67 10.51 0.01
CA ARG A 938 -10.76 10.46 -0.98
C ARG A 938 -11.04 9.04 -1.50
N SER A 939 -12.05 8.38 -0.94
CA SER A 939 -13.00 7.48 -1.65
C SER A 939 -13.86 6.70 -0.64
N GLU A 940 -15.18 6.54 -0.73
CA GLU A 940 -16.28 7.21 -1.45
C GLU A 940 -17.55 6.92 -0.61
N THR A 941 -18.36 7.92 -0.23
CA THR A 941 -19.82 7.74 0.10
C THR A 941 -20.60 9.04 0.32
N GLY A 942 -19.93 10.18 0.50
CA GLY A 942 -20.47 11.53 0.26
C GLY A 942 -21.57 12.07 1.21
N ALA A 943 -21.14 12.77 2.26
CA ALA A 943 -21.92 13.85 2.87
C ALA A 943 -21.02 15.07 3.14
N ILE A 944 -21.63 16.26 2.94
CA ILE A 944 -21.11 17.64 2.89
C ILE A 944 -20.14 18.04 4.03
N ALA A 945 -19.23 19.04 3.88
CA ALA A 945 -19.06 20.05 2.82
C ALA A 945 -17.61 20.51 2.50
N LYS A 946 -17.44 21.02 1.26
CA LYS A 946 -16.23 21.64 0.65
C LYS A 946 -15.63 22.81 1.45
N ILE A 947 -14.32 22.83 1.65
CA ILE A 947 -13.54 24.06 1.88
C ILE A 947 -12.71 24.38 0.63
N ASN A 948 -12.93 25.57 0.05
CA ASN A 948 -11.89 26.22 -0.76
C ASN A 948 -11.08 27.11 0.17
N LEU A 949 -9.82 26.76 0.42
CA LEU A 949 -8.91 27.63 1.16
C LEU A 949 -8.52 28.84 0.30
N ASN A 950 -8.40 30.02 0.91
CA ASN A 950 -7.44 31.00 0.42
C ASN A 950 -6.86 31.88 1.54
N LYS A 951 -5.55 32.08 1.47
CA LYS A 951 -4.72 33.05 2.21
C LYS A 951 -5.12 33.38 3.66
N PHE A 952 -4.58 32.60 4.58
CA PHE A 952 -3.75 33.19 5.63
C PHE A 952 -2.29 32.76 5.42
N ASP A 953 -1.38 33.73 5.44
CA ASP A 953 -0.18 33.75 6.27
C ASP A 953 0.59 32.43 6.51
N VAL A 954 0.84 31.68 5.44
CA VAL A 954 2.12 30.97 5.27
C VAL A 954 3.02 31.79 4.35
N ARG A 955 3.23 33.06 4.72
CA ARG A 955 4.41 33.79 4.28
C ARG A 955 5.50 33.55 5.31
N LEU A 956 6.40 32.64 4.93
CA LEU A 956 7.84 32.73 5.15
C LEU A 956 8.22 33.94 6.02
N ASN A 957 8.48 33.72 7.31
CA ASN A 957 9.09 34.76 8.16
C ASN A 957 10.59 34.79 7.90
N ARG A 958 10.90 35.12 6.64
CA ARG A 958 12.13 35.74 6.20
C ARG A 958 12.20 37.06 6.91
N ASN A 959 12.82 37.06 8.09
CA ASN A 959 13.08 38.30 8.80
C ASN A 959 14.08 39.07 7.95
N TYR A 960 13.58 40.07 7.23
CA TYR A 960 14.49 40.97 6.57
C TYR A 960 15.10 41.87 7.63
N TYR A 961 16.38 41.68 7.89
CA TYR A 961 17.21 42.68 8.54
C TYR A 961 17.27 43.87 7.58
N LEU A 962 16.36 44.83 7.79
CA LEU A 962 16.46 46.14 7.17
C LEU A 962 17.76 46.74 7.67
N VAL A 963 18.78 46.77 6.82
CA VAL A 963 20.07 47.35 7.20
C VAL A 963 19.80 48.82 7.52
N PRO A 964 20.01 49.24 8.78
CA PRO A 964 19.66 50.58 9.18
C PRO A 964 20.45 51.56 8.34
N GLY A 965 19.77 52.59 7.86
CA GLY A 965 20.38 53.55 6.97
C GLY A 965 20.49 53.12 5.50
N THR A 966 20.49 51.86 5.03
CA THR A 966 20.51 51.62 3.55
C THR A 966 19.10 51.63 2.96
N GLY A 967 18.13 51.00 3.63
CA GLY A 967 16.89 50.55 2.98
C GLY A 967 17.06 49.25 2.17
N GLU A 968 18.28 48.71 2.14
CA GLU A 968 18.57 47.32 1.75
C GLU A 968 18.00 46.37 2.80
N SER A 969 17.53 45.23 2.35
CA SER A 969 16.75 44.28 3.12
C SER A 969 17.51 42.95 3.07
N ILE A 970 18.39 42.70 4.03
CA ILE A 970 19.15 41.44 4.08
C ILE A 970 18.22 40.35 4.60
N LEU A 971 18.19 39.25 3.87
CA LEU A 971 17.41 38.07 4.22
C LEU A 971 18.03 37.32 5.42
N SER A 972 17.28 37.13 6.51
CA SER A 972 17.60 36.06 7.46
C SER A 972 17.36 34.70 6.80
N ALA A 973 18.21 33.72 7.09
CA ALA A 973 17.93 32.35 6.73
C ALA A 973 16.58 31.87 7.32
N ASP A 974 15.89 31.00 6.58
CA ASP A 974 14.62 30.41 7.00
C ASP A 974 14.85 29.46 8.20
N ALA A 975 13.85 29.32 9.08
CA ALA A 975 13.99 28.47 10.28
C ALA A 975 14.03 26.98 9.93
N ILE A 976 14.66 26.16 10.80
CA ILE A 976 14.59 24.70 10.68
C ILE A 976 13.16 24.25 11.08
N TYR A 977 12.27 24.12 10.09
CA TYR A 977 10.84 23.89 10.31
C TYR A 977 10.45 22.43 10.53
N MET A 978 11.08 21.47 9.83
CA MET A 978 10.73 20.04 9.90
C MET A 978 12.00 19.17 10.03
N PRO A 979 12.75 19.26 11.14
CA PRO A 979 14.07 18.63 11.26
C PRO A 979 14.04 17.12 11.05
N ARG A 980 12.97 16.41 11.45
CA ARG A 980 12.88 14.96 11.28
C ARG A 980 12.56 14.60 9.85
N LYS A 981 11.46 15.14 9.29
CA LYS A 981 11.04 14.88 7.90
C LYS A 981 12.11 15.27 6.88
N ASP A 982 12.63 16.49 6.94
CA ASP A 982 13.60 16.99 5.97
C ASP A 982 14.93 16.26 6.12
N GLY A 983 15.40 16.05 7.36
CA GLY A 983 16.65 15.33 7.59
C GLY A 983 16.60 13.87 7.15
N ILE A 984 15.44 13.20 7.28
CA ILE A 984 15.21 11.89 6.68
C ILE A 984 15.36 11.94 5.15
N ALA A 985 14.76 12.92 4.48
CA ALA A 985 14.83 13.05 3.03
C ALA A 985 16.28 13.33 2.53
N TYR A 986 17.00 14.24 3.19
CA TYR A 986 18.39 14.55 2.80
C TYR A 986 19.37 13.42 3.16
N LEU A 987 19.17 12.70 4.27
CA LEU A 987 19.94 11.49 4.57
C LEU A 987 19.65 10.36 3.57
N GLN A 988 18.41 10.19 3.11
CA GLN A 988 18.08 9.25 2.03
C GLN A 988 18.79 9.64 0.73
N ARG A 989 18.74 10.93 0.34
CA ARG A 989 19.44 11.42 -0.85
C ARG A 989 20.97 11.24 -0.75
N ALA A 990 21.55 11.42 0.43
CA ALA A 990 22.96 11.11 0.67
C ALA A 990 23.27 9.61 0.48
N ALA A 991 22.37 8.71 0.93
CA ALA A 991 22.54 7.26 0.73
C ALA A 991 22.42 6.79 -0.72
N GLU A 992 21.80 7.58 -1.61
CA GLU A 992 21.75 7.30 -3.05
C GLU A 992 23.07 7.63 -3.76
N LEU A 993 23.82 8.60 -3.22
CA LEU A 993 24.99 9.22 -3.87
C LEU A 993 26.34 8.80 -3.26
N LEU A 994 26.34 8.37 -2.00
CA LEU A 994 27.55 7.95 -1.27
C LEU A 994 27.66 6.42 -1.26
N SER A 995 28.87 5.90 -1.39
CA SER A 995 29.16 4.45 -1.48
C SER A 995 30.02 3.90 -0.34
N GLU A 996 30.56 4.77 0.53
CA GLU A 996 31.34 4.36 1.68
C GLU A 996 30.46 3.64 2.70
N LYS A 997 30.87 2.41 3.06
CA LYS A 997 30.10 1.47 3.88
C LYS A 997 29.80 2.01 5.28
N GLU A 998 30.79 2.61 5.94
CA GLU A 998 30.69 3.17 7.28
C GLU A 998 29.75 4.40 7.29
N THR A 999 29.90 5.29 6.31
CA THR A 999 29.02 6.45 6.11
C THR A 999 27.58 6.05 5.78
N LEU A 1000 27.36 5.05 4.92
CA LEU A 1000 26.03 4.49 4.66
C LEU A 1000 25.40 3.86 5.91
N ALA A 1001 26.20 3.18 6.74
CA ALA A 1001 25.72 2.58 7.99
C ALA A 1001 25.32 3.65 9.02
N ASP A 1002 26.07 4.74 9.11
CA ASP A 1002 25.78 5.91 9.94
C ASP A 1002 24.54 6.67 9.45
N ILE A 1003 24.43 6.93 8.14
CA ILE A 1003 23.24 7.52 7.51
C ILE A 1003 22.00 6.73 7.90
N HIS A 1004 21.99 5.41 7.68
CA HIS A 1004 20.87 4.56 8.06
C HIS A 1004 20.60 4.55 9.57
N PHE A 1005 21.62 4.56 10.42
CA PHE A 1005 21.44 4.67 11.87
C PHE A 1005 20.75 5.99 12.26
N LYS A 1006 21.19 7.11 11.68
CA LYS A 1006 20.64 8.45 11.93
C LYS A 1006 19.20 8.59 11.40
N THR A 1007 18.92 8.15 10.17
CA THR A 1007 17.56 8.09 9.63
C THR A 1007 16.63 7.26 10.52
N GLY A 1008 17.11 6.11 11.02
CA GLY A 1008 16.38 5.26 11.95
C GLY A 1008 16.03 5.96 13.26
N ASN A 1009 16.99 6.65 13.88
CA ASN A 1009 16.77 7.47 15.08
C ASN A 1009 15.74 8.59 14.84
N MET A 1010 15.78 9.26 13.68
CA MET A 1010 14.84 10.33 13.36
C MET A 1010 13.40 9.82 13.23
N TYR A 1011 13.19 8.64 12.64
CA TYR A 1011 11.89 7.97 12.65
C TYR A 1011 11.44 7.55 14.07
N VAL A 1012 12.35 7.12 14.94
CA VAL A 1012 12.05 6.84 16.36
C VAL A 1012 11.61 8.12 17.09
N TRP A 1013 12.32 9.24 16.90
CA TRP A 1013 11.97 10.53 17.50
C TRP A 1013 10.68 11.13 16.93
N ALA A 1014 10.37 10.86 15.66
CA ALA A 1014 9.08 11.19 15.05
C ALA A 1014 7.93 10.28 15.54
N GLY A 1015 8.22 9.21 16.29
CA GLY A 1015 7.23 8.30 16.86
C GLY A 1015 6.98 7.00 16.07
N SER A 1016 7.49 6.87 14.84
CA SER A 1016 7.31 5.64 14.04
C SER A 1016 8.47 4.66 14.15
N LYS A 1017 8.35 3.75 15.12
CA LYS A 1017 9.25 2.59 15.25
C LYS A 1017 9.13 1.63 14.06
N LYS A 1018 7.97 1.60 13.38
CA LYS A 1018 7.71 0.78 12.19
C LYS A 1018 8.57 1.21 11.01
N GLN A 1019 8.66 2.52 10.73
CA GLN A 1019 9.51 3.07 9.67
C GLN A 1019 10.99 3.01 10.03
N ALA A 1020 11.33 3.18 11.31
CA ALA A 1020 12.71 3.11 11.79
C ALA A 1020 13.35 1.72 11.58
N HIS A 1021 12.59 0.65 11.78
CA HIS A 1021 13.02 -0.75 11.73
C HIS A 1021 13.93 -1.13 10.53
N PRO A 1022 13.55 -0.93 9.26
CA PRO A 1022 14.36 -1.29 8.10
C PRO A 1022 15.66 -0.48 7.96
N TYR A 1023 15.78 0.70 8.59
CA TYR A 1023 17.03 1.46 8.54
C TYR A 1023 18.07 0.89 9.50
N PHE A 1024 17.68 0.55 10.74
CA PHE A 1024 18.61 -0.13 11.64
C PHE A 1024 19.03 -1.51 11.14
N GLN A 1025 18.15 -2.24 10.44
CA GLN A 1025 18.54 -3.49 9.77
C GLN A 1025 19.60 -3.26 8.68
N ARG A 1026 19.42 -2.25 7.81
CA ARG A 1026 20.44 -1.89 6.80
C ARG A 1026 21.75 -1.42 7.42
N SER A 1027 21.68 -0.60 8.48
CA SER A 1027 22.85 -0.17 9.26
C SER A 1027 23.64 -1.37 9.81
N LEU A 1028 22.96 -2.38 10.38
CA LEU A 1028 23.62 -3.60 10.88
C LEU A 1028 24.06 -4.58 9.79
N ALA A 1029 23.43 -4.58 8.62
CA ALA A 1029 23.91 -5.38 7.49
C ALA A 1029 25.27 -4.87 6.98
N LEU A 1030 25.50 -3.55 7.08
CA LEU A 1030 26.78 -2.92 6.78
C LEU A 1030 27.77 -3.07 7.94
N VAL A 1031 27.39 -2.69 9.17
CA VAL A 1031 28.26 -2.73 10.36
C VAL A 1031 27.62 -3.60 11.47
N PRO A 1032 27.85 -4.93 11.46
CA PRO A 1032 27.20 -5.87 12.38
C PRO A 1032 27.50 -5.63 13.86
N ASP A 1033 28.65 -5.07 14.22
CA ASP A 1033 29.07 -4.92 15.62
C ASP A 1033 28.58 -3.63 16.29
N ASN A 1034 27.73 -2.86 15.62
CA ASN A 1034 27.11 -1.66 16.18
C ASN A 1034 26.11 -2.01 17.31
N ALA A 1035 26.62 -2.05 18.55
CA ALA A 1035 25.85 -2.33 19.75
C ALA A 1035 24.67 -1.34 19.93
N ASN A 1036 24.85 -0.05 19.61
CA ASN A 1036 23.80 0.95 19.74
C ASN A 1036 22.62 0.66 18.81
N ALA A 1037 22.89 0.30 17.54
CA ALA A 1037 21.84 -0.09 16.59
C ALA A 1037 21.08 -1.34 17.06
N ARG A 1038 21.77 -2.33 17.66
CA ARG A 1038 21.13 -3.51 18.26
C ARG A 1038 20.28 -3.16 19.48
N LEU A 1039 20.78 -2.29 20.37
CA LEU A 1039 20.05 -1.83 21.55
C LEU A 1039 18.75 -1.10 21.16
N THR A 1040 18.78 -0.21 20.17
CA THR A 1040 17.59 0.46 19.63
C THR A 1040 16.66 -0.52 18.92
N LEU A 1041 17.19 -1.49 18.17
CA LEU A 1041 16.37 -2.54 17.56
C LEU A 1041 15.63 -3.39 18.59
N VAL A 1042 16.22 -3.71 19.75
CA VAL A 1042 15.50 -4.40 20.82
C VAL A 1042 14.25 -3.63 21.25
N ASP A 1043 14.31 -2.30 21.36
CA ASP A 1043 13.15 -1.48 21.74
C ASP A 1043 12.13 -1.32 20.61
N ILE A 1044 12.59 -1.25 19.36
CA ILE A 1044 11.73 -1.28 18.17
C ILE A 1044 11.00 -2.62 18.09
N TYR A 1045 11.73 -3.72 18.13
CA TYR A 1045 11.17 -5.08 18.05
C TYR A 1045 10.20 -5.36 19.21
N LYS A 1046 10.53 -4.96 20.45
CA LYS A 1046 9.62 -5.08 21.59
C LYS A 1046 8.33 -4.26 21.40
N ALA A 1047 8.43 -3.04 20.85
CA ALA A 1047 7.26 -2.18 20.61
C ALA A 1047 6.41 -2.64 19.40
N LEU A 1048 7.03 -3.36 18.45
CA LEU A 1048 6.36 -4.03 17.33
C LEU A 1048 6.00 -5.50 17.64
N TYR A 1049 6.10 -5.92 18.92
CA TYR A 1049 5.85 -7.28 19.41
C TYR A 1049 6.59 -8.42 18.69
N LYS A 1050 7.66 -8.11 17.95
CA LYS A 1050 8.59 -9.05 17.30
C LYS A 1050 9.56 -9.64 18.33
N ASN A 1051 9.03 -10.38 19.30
CA ASN A 1051 9.77 -10.90 20.45
C ASN A 1051 10.92 -11.86 20.05
N ARG A 1052 10.76 -12.67 19.00
CA ARG A 1052 11.81 -13.54 18.43
C ARG A 1052 13.03 -12.73 17.97
N ASP A 1053 12.80 -11.65 17.23
CA ASP A 1053 13.86 -10.77 16.74
C ASP A 1053 14.53 -10.01 17.90
N ALA A 1054 13.73 -9.44 18.81
CA ALA A 1054 14.25 -8.81 20.04
C ALA A 1054 15.11 -9.78 20.85
N PHE A 1055 14.67 -11.02 21.03
CA PHE A 1055 15.40 -12.05 21.77
C PHE A 1055 16.71 -12.44 21.08
N LYS A 1056 16.73 -12.50 19.74
CA LYS A 1056 17.95 -12.72 18.95
C LYS A 1056 18.97 -11.59 19.16
N GLN A 1057 18.54 -10.32 19.14
CA GLN A 1057 19.44 -9.19 19.42
C GLN A 1057 19.93 -9.16 20.87
N LEU A 1058 19.05 -9.44 21.84
CA LEU A 1058 19.43 -9.55 23.26
C LEU A 1058 20.44 -10.67 23.52
N THR A 1059 20.27 -11.83 22.85
CA THR A 1059 21.21 -12.94 22.93
C THR A 1059 22.58 -12.53 22.40
N TYR A 1060 22.64 -11.92 21.20
CA TYR A 1060 23.90 -11.39 20.64
C TYR A 1060 24.61 -10.43 21.61
N LEU A 1061 23.88 -9.42 22.11
CA LEU A 1061 24.42 -8.43 23.03
C LEU A 1061 24.90 -9.04 24.35
N ASN A 1062 24.24 -10.09 24.85
CA ASN A 1062 24.68 -10.80 26.05
C ASN A 1062 25.97 -11.58 25.79
N ASP A 1063 26.02 -12.30 24.67
CA ASP A 1063 27.11 -13.21 24.34
C ASP A 1063 28.37 -12.43 23.88
N SER A 1064 28.19 -11.24 23.29
CA SER A 1064 29.27 -10.28 23.00
C SER A 1064 29.65 -9.40 24.20
N ASN A 1065 29.00 -9.56 25.35
CA ASN A 1065 29.16 -8.74 26.56
C ASN A 1065 28.86 -7.24 26.38
N GLN A 1066 28.18 -6.84 25.30
CA GLN A 1066 27.75 -5.47 25.01
C GLN A 1066 26.37 -5.10 25.61
N VAL A 1067 25.69 -6.03 26.27
CA VAL A 1067 24.36 -5.80 26.85
C VAL A 1067 24.42 -4.86 28.07
N ASN A 1068 23.74 -3.71 27.95
CA ASN A 1068 23.60 -2.76 29.05
C ASN A 1068 22.62 -3.28 30.13
N LEU A 1069 22.66 -2.67 31.32
CA LEU A 1069 21.88 -3.13 32.49
C LEU A 1069 20.37 -3.27 32.21
N PRO A 1070 19.65 -2.27 31.64
CA PRO A 1070 18.23 -2.41 31.31
C PRO A 1070 17.94 -3.58 30.35
N LYS A 1071 18.81 -3.81 29.35
CA LYS A 1071 18.64 -4.94 28.43
C LYS A 1071 19.01 -6.28 29.06
N ARG A 1072 19.90 -6.33 30.07
CA ARG A 1072 20.23 -7.55 30.82
C ARG A 1072 19.04 -8.04 31.67
N ILE A 1073 18.31 -7.10 32.28
CA ILE A 1073 17.04 -7.38 32.97
C ILE A 1073 15.98 -7.85 31.96
N LEU A 1074 15.83 -7.15 30.83
CA LEU A 1074 14.91 -7.56 29.76
C LEU A 1074 15.24 -8.95 29.19
N PHE A 1075 16.52 -9.29 29.04
CA PHE A 1075 16.97 -10.62 28.62
C PHE A 1075 16.62 -11.69 29.66
N ALA A 1076 16.75 -11.41 30.95
CA ALA A 1076 16.25 -12.31 32.00
C ALA A 1076 14.73 -12.50 31.91
N GLN A 1077 13.96 -11.41 31.78
CA GLN A 1077 12.51 -11.45 31.62
C GLN A 1077 12.08 -12.26 30.38
N PHE A 1078 12.77 -12.08 29.25
CA PHE A 1078 12.52 -12.83 28.02
C PHE A 1078 12.84 -14.31 28.19
N ASN A 1079 13.97 -14.67 28.81
CA ASN A 1079 14.29 -16.07 29.12
C ASN A 1079 13.25 -16.70 30.06
N ILE A 1080 12.75 -15.99 31.08
CA ILE A 1080 11.67 -16.47 31.96
C ILE A 1080 10.39 -16.75 31.17
N ARG A 1081 9.96 -15.81 30.32
CA ARG A 1081 8.75 -15.95 29.50
C ARG A 1081 8.91 -16.98 28.38
N ALA A 1082 10.14 -17.31 27.97
CA ALA A 1082 10.44 -18.38 27.02
C ALA A 1082 10.63 -19.77 27.66
N GLY A 1083 10.63 -19.88 29.00
CA GLY A 1083 10.88 -21.13 29.73
C GLY A 1083 12.36 -21.45 30.02
N ASN A 1084 13.29 -20.57 29.63
CA ASN A 1084 14.75 -20.73 29.78
C ASN A 1084 15.23 -20.29 31.18
N PHE A 1085 14.70 -20.90 32.23
CA PHE A 1085 14.89 -20.42 33.61
C PHE A 1085 16.34 -20.35 34.08
N ASP A 1086 17.22 -21.24 33.61
CA ASP A 1086 18.63 -21.27 34.04
C ASP A 1086 19.42 -20.07 33.48
N LYS A 1087 19.25 -19.77 32.18
CA LYS A 1087 19.82 -18.56 31.55
C LYS A 1087 19.29 -17.27 32.18
N ALA A 1088 18.01 -17.26 32.58
CA ALA A 1088 17.45 -16.14 33.31
C ALA A 1088 18.12 -15.95 34.68
N ASN A 1089 18.27 -17.03 35.46
CA ASN A 1089 18.93 -16.98 36.76
C ASN A 1089 20.39 -16.52 36.65
N GLU A 1090 21.13 -17.00 35.63
CA GLU A 1090 22.49 -16.53 35.36
C GLU A 1090 22.53 -15.01 35.10
N SER A 1091 21.62 -14.50 34.24
CA SER A 1091 21.53 -13.07 33.94
C SER A 1091 21.14 -12.24 35.18
N LEU A 1092 20.21 -12.73 36.01
CA LEU A 1092 19.79 -12.07 37.25
C LEU A 1092 20.91 -12.05 38.30
N ASN A 1093 21.64 -13.15 38.47
CA ASN A 1093 22.79 -13.20 39.39
C ASN A 1093 23.89 -12.22 38.99
N LYS A 1094 24.19 -12.12 37.67
CA LYS A 1094 25.10 -11.09 37.16
C LYS A 1094 24.56 -9.68 37.45
N THR A 1095 23.27 -9.44 37.25
CA THR A 1095 22.62 -8.13 37.48
C THR A 1095 22.67 -7.70 38.94
N GLU A 1096 22.34 -8.59 39.87
CA GLU A 1096 22.31 -8.33 41.32
C GLU A 1096 23.68 -7.86 41.86
N ASN A 1097 24.76 -8.47 41.37
CA ASN A 1097 26.14 -8.09 41.74
C ASN A 1097 26.52 -6.66 41.31
N TYR A 1098 25.88 -6.09 40.29
CA TYR A 1098 26.18 -4.73 39.81
C TYR A 1098 25.30 -3.65 40.44
N THR A 1099 24.04 -3.96 40.81
CA THR A 1099 23.07 -2.93 41.25
C THR A 1099 22.16 -3.41 42.39
N PRO A 1100 22.50 -3.15 43.66
CA PRO A 1100 21.67 -3.53 44.81
C PRO A 1100 20.28 -2.88 44.82
N TYR A 1101 20.10 -1.73 44.17
CA TYR A 1101 18.84 -0.98 44.14
C TYR A 1101 17.75 -1.59 43.24
N THR A 1102 18.07 -2.56 42.36
CA THR A 1102 17.08 -3.27 41.53
C THR A 1102 16.59 -4.58 42.18
N ILE A 1103 16.96 -4.85 43.44
CA ILE A 1103 16.66 -6.10 44.16
C ILE A 1103 15.17 -6.47 44.19
N PHE A 1104 14.27 -5.48 44.20
CA PHE A 1104 12.83 -5.67 44.08
C PHE A 1104 12.42 -6.30 42.74
N GLU A 1105 12.87 -5.73 41.63
CA GLU A 1105 12.59 -6.21 40.28
C GLU A 1105 13.20 -7.60 40.05
N ILE A 1106 14.43 -7.81 40.53
CA ILE A 1106 15.12 -9.11 40.50
C ILE A 1106 14.32 -10.17 41.28
N ASN A 1107 13.85 -9.86 42.49
CA ASN A 1107 13.06 -10.79 43.29
C ASN A 1107 11.67 -11.05 42.67
N ASN A 1108 11.03 -10.07 42.03
CA ASN A 1108 9.80 -10.29 41.27
C ASN A 1108 10.02 -11.25 40.09
N LEU A 1109 11.11 -11.06 39.34
CA LEU A 1109 11.47 -11.95 38.23
C LEU A 1109 11.83 -13.36 38.72
N ARG A 1110 12.54 -13.51 39.85
CA ARG A 1110 12.79 -14.82 40.48
C ARG A 1110 11.51 -15.49 40.99
N GLY A 1111 10.58 -14.71 41.55
CA GLY A 1111 9.25 -15.18 41.96
C GLY A 1111 8.45 -15.72 40.77
N LEU A 1112 8.42 -14.96 39.67
CA LEU A 1112 7.78 -15.36 38.42
C LEU A 1112 8.46 -16.59 37.79
N ALA A 1113 9.79 -16.65 37.76
CA ALA A 1113 10.55 -17.80 37.30
C ALA A 1113 10.20 -19.05 38.10
N GLY A 1114 10.14 -18.95 39.43
CA GLY A 1114 9.69 -20.04 40.30
C GLY A 1114 8.25 -20.46 40.03
N MET A 1115 7.34 -19.52 39.76
CA MET A 1115 5.94 -19.80 39.47
C MET A 1115 5.78 -20.55 38.13
N LEU A 1116 6.41 -20.06 37.07
CA LEU A 1116 6.37 -20.68 35.73
C LEU A 1116 7.12 -22.01 35.67
N ALA A 1117 8.23 -22.16 36.38
CA ALA A 1117 8.95 -23.43 36.54
C ALA A 1117 8.23 -24.44 37.47
N ASN A 1118 7.02 -24.12 37.96
CA ASN A 1118 6.24 -24.91 38.90
C ASN A 1118 7.00 -25.29 40.19
N LYS A 1119 7.82 -24.36 40.70
CA LYS A 1119 8.59 -24.43 41.96
C LYS A 1119 7.95 -23.50 43.01
N PRO A 1120 6.77 -23.84 43.58
CA PRO A 1120 5.97 -22.90 44.38
C PRO A 1120 6.68 -22.41 45.65
N LYS A 1121 7.53 -23.22 46.30
CA LYS A 1121 8.31 -22.79 47.47
C LYS A 1121 9.25 -21.63 47.12
N GLN A 1122 10.00 -21.76 46.03
CA GLN A 1122 10.91 -20.73 45.51
C GLN A 1122 10.12 -19.47 45.10
N ALA A 1123 8.98 -19.64 44.43
CA ALA A 1123 8.11 -18.53 44.06
C ALA A 1123 7.62 -17.74 45.28
N ILE A 1124 7.10 -18.43 46.30
CA ILE A 1124 6.63 -17.84 47.55
C ILE A 1124 7.77 -17.10 48.28
N GLU A 1125 8.96 -17.70 48.35
CA GLU A 1125 10.13 -17.08 48.98
C GLU A 1125 10.48 -15.74 48.31
N PHE A 1126 10.65 -15.72 46.99
CA PHE A 1126 11.08 -14.52 46.28
C PHE A 1126 9.99 -13.44 46.20
N TYR A 1127 8.72 -13.81 46.03
CA TYR A 1127 7.62 -12.83 46.14
C TYR A 1127 7.51 -12.24 47.56
N THR A 1128 7.79 -13.04 48.60
CA THR A 1128 7.80 -12.55 50.00
C THR A 1128 8.98 -11.61 50.26
N LYS A 1129 10.20 -11.96 49.82
CA LYS A 1129 11.37 -11.07 49.87
C LYS A 1129 11.13 -9.77 49.11
N SER A 1130 10.42 -9.84 47.98
CA SER A 1130 10.07 -8.66 47.20
C SER A 1130 9.10 -7.74 47.95
N LEU A 1131 8.04 -8.29 48.58
CA LEU A 1131 7.15 -7.52 49.46
C LEU A 1131 7.90 -6.89 50.66
N GLN A 1132 8.91 -7.57 51.20
CA GLN A 1132 9.71 -7.05 52.32
C GLN A 1132 10.72 -5.95 51.91
N ALA A 1133 11.07 -5.86 50.63
CA ALA A 1133 12.08 -4.93 50.12
C ALA A 1133 11.54 -3.53 49.78
N GLN A 1134 10.23 -3.29 49.86
CA GLN A 1134 9.60 -1.99 49.58
C GLN A 1134 8.93 -1.41 50.84
N GLN A 1135 9.02 -0.08 50.99
CA GLN A 1135 8.42 0.67 52.10
C GLN A 1135 7.16 1.47 51.68
N THR A 1136 6.50 1.12 50.56
CA THR A 1136 5.35 1.86 50.02
C THR A 1136 4.17 0.97 49.58
N ASP A 1137 2.95 1.47 49.77
CA ASP A 1137 1.68 0.71 49.90
C ASP A 1137 1.07 0.05 48.64
N THR A 1138 1.80 -0.13 47.54
CA THR A 1138 1.19 -0.47 46.22
C THR A 1138 1.80 -1.67 45.49
N ILE A 1139 1.69 -2.87 46.09
CA ILE A 1139 2.11 -4.14 45.48
C ILE A 1139 0.99 -5.19 45.49
N TRP A 1140 -0.20 -4.81 45.04
CA TRP A 1140 -1.32 -5.73 44.90
C TRP A 1140 -0.97 -6.97 44.04
N PHE A 1141 -0.03 -6.86 43.08
CA PHE A 1141 0.34 -7.96 42.18
C PHE A 1141 1.14 -9.08 42.86
N ASN A 1142 2.02 -8.76 43.82
CA ASN A 1142 2.73 -9.78 44.59
C ASN A 1142 1.80 -10.47 45.58
N SER A 1143 0.94 -9.69 46.27
CA SER A 1143 -0.09 -10.25 47.14
C SER A 1143 -1.04 -11.17 46.37
N TYR A 1144 -1.51 -10.78 45.18
CA TYR A 1144 -2.35 -11.64 44.36
C TYR A 1144 -1.59 -12.88 43.85
N SER A 1145 -0.32 -12.74 43.46
CA SER A 1145 0.51 -13.88 43.03
C SER A 1145 0.76 -14.88 44.16
N LEU A 1146 0.95 -14.41 45.40
CA LEU A 1146 1.01 -15.27 46.59
C LEU A 1146 -0.34 -15.95 46.87
N ALA A 1147 -1.45 -15.22 46.77
CA ALA A 1147 -2.80 -15.78 46.92
C ALA A 1147 -3.04 -16.92 45.92
N ARG A 1148 -2.67 -16.73 44.66
CA ARG A 1148 -2.70 -17.75 43.59
C ARG A 1148 -1.86 -18.98 43.92
N LEU A 1149 -0.63 -18.80 44.39
CA LEU A 1149 0.28 -19.88 44.78
C LEU A 1149 -0.27 -20.70 45.96
N TYR A 1150 -0.81 -20.04 46.99
CA TYR A 1150 -1.43 -20.72 48.13
C TYR A 1150 -2.76 -21.39 47.77
N ALA A 1151 -3.58 -20.79 46.90
CA ALA A 1151 -4.81 -21.39 46.40
C ALA A 1151 -4.52 -22.67 45.58
N LYS A 1152 -3.52 -22.62 44.69
CA LYS A 1152 -3.01 -23.79 43.95
C LYS A 1152 -2.48 -24.89 44.88
N ALA A 1153 -1.82 -24.51 45.98
CA ALA A 1153 -1.34 -25.42 47.01
C ALA A 1153 -2.46 -25.96 47.94
N GLY A 1154 -3.71 -25.46 47.81
CA GLY A 1154 -4.83 -25.86 48.66
C GLY A 1154 -4.84 -25.23 50.06
N ASN A 1155 -3.94 -24.29 50.37
CA ASN A 1155 -3.94 -23.56 51.63
C ASN A 1155 -4.91 -22.38 51.56
N THR A 1156 -6.20 -22.67 51.79
CA THR A 1156 -7.29 -21.69 51.70
C THR A 1156 -7.12 -20.50 52.65
N ASN A 1157 -6.52 -20.69 53.82
CA ASN A 1157 -6.37 -19.61 54.82
C ASN A 1157 -5.36 -18.55 54.36
N GLU A 1158 -4.17 -18.97 53.94
CA GLU A 1158 -3.17 -18.04 53.40
C GLU A 1158 -3.63 -17.46 52.04
N ALA A 1159 -4.33 -18.24 51.21
CA ALA A 1159 -4.92 -17.73 49.97
C ALA A 1159 -5.88 -16.56 50.23
N TRP A 1160 -6.78 -16.67 51.22
CA TRP A 1160 -7.67 -15.56 51.61
C TRP A 1160 -6.91 -14.35 52.14
N LYS A 1161 -5.97 -14.56 53.06
CA LYS A 1161 -5.15 -13.50 53.66
C LYS A 1161 -4.44 -12.64 52.60
N TYR A 1162 -3.79 -13.29 51.63
CA TYR A 1162 -3.09 -12.59 50.55
C TYR A 1162 -4.03 -11.99 49.50
N LEU A 1163 -5.20 -12.59 49.25
CA LEU A 1163 -6.23 -12.00 48.37
C LEU A 1163 -6.84 -10.73 49.00
N GLU A 1164 -7.15 -10.76 50.29
CA GLU A 1164 -7.62 -9.58 51.04
C GLU A 1164 -6.55 -8.48 51.12
N ALA A 1165 -5.26 -8.85 51.18
CA ALA A 1165 -4.17 -7.89 51.10
C ALA A 1165 -4.10 -7.25 49.70
N ALA A 1166 -4.20 -8.05 48.63
CA ALA A 1166 -4.22 -7.54 47.26
C ALA A 1166 -5.37 -6.56 47.01
N VAL A 1167 -6.58 -6.90 47.43
CA VAL A 1167 -7.77 -6.03 47.30
C VAL A 1167 -7.60 -4.73 48.10
N ARG A 1168 -7.10 -4.80 49.34
CA ARG A 1168 -6.81 -3.59 50.15
C ARG A 1168 -5.76 -2.69 49.51
N SER A 1169 -4.77 -3.25 48.81
CA SER A 1169 -3.76 -2.52 48.03
C SER A 1169 -4.21 -2.13 46.61
N GLY A 1170 -5.52 -2.21 46.29
CA GLY A 1170 -6.08 -1.70 45.03
C GLY A 1170 -6.36 -2.73 43.92
N PHE A 1171 -6.31 -4.04 44.19
CA PHE A 1171 -6.69 -5.05 43.19
C PHE A 1171 -8.19 -5.00 42.85
N ASN A 1172 -8.55 -4.66 41.61
CA ASN A 1172 -9.95 -4.54 41.17
C ASN A 1172 -10.25 -5.11 39.76
N TYR A 1173 -9.48 -6.11 39.33
CA TYR A 1173 -9.54 -6.73 38.01
C TYR A 1173 -10.62 -7.83 37.93
N ALA A 1174 -11.80 -7.45 37.44
CA ALA A 1174 -13.00 -8.27 37.44
C ALA A 1174 -12.89 -9.53 36.57
N TYR A 1175 -12.35 -9.40 35.37
CA TYR A 1175 -12.22 -10.50 34.41
C TYR A 1175 -11.12 -11.46 34.84
N VAL A 1176 -10.02 -10.98 35.42
CA VAL A 1176 -8.99 -11.85 36.02
C VAL A 1176 -9.60 -12.75 37.11
N LEU A 1177 -10.44 -12.20 37.99
CA LEU A 1177 -11.11 -12.99 39.05
C LEU A 1177 -12.11 -14.02 38.49
N GLN A 1178 -12.69 -13.77 37.32
CA GLN A 1178 -13.58 -14.71 36.62
C GLN A 1178 -12.81 -15.81 35.87
N HIS A 1179 -11.65 -15.48 35.29
CA HIS A 1179 -10.87 -16.39 34.44
C HIS A 1179 -9.78 -17.17 35.20
N ASP A 1180 -9.33 -16.75 36.39
CA ASP A 1180 -8.29 -17.48 37.12
C ASP A 1180 -8.81 -18.81 37.71
N GLY A 1181 -8.37 -19.92 37.11
CA GLY A 1181 -8.67 -21.28 37.57
C GLY A 1181 -8.13 -21.60 38.96
N TYR A 1182 -7.04 -20.96 39.43
CA TYR A 1182 -6.52 -21.21 40.78
C TYR A 1182 -7.50 -20.72 41.86
N MET A 1183 -8.36 -19.76 41.54
CA MET A 1183 -9.38 -19.23 42.46
C MET A 1183 -10.69 -20.01 42.47
N GLU A 1184 -10.84 -21.09 41.67
CA GLU A 1184 -12.14 -21.80 41.52
C GLU A 1184 -12.69 -22.35 42.86
N ARG A 1185 -11.82 -22.82 43.76
CA ARG A 1185 -12.25 -23.29 45.09
C ARG A 1185 -12.76 -22.15 45.97
N LEU A 1186 -12.08 -20.99 45.95
CA LEU A 1186 -12.49 -19.81 46.72
C LEU A 1186 -13.80 -19.24 46.15
N ARG A 1187 -13.96 -19.20 44.82
CA ARG A 1187 -15.15 -18.75 44.09
C ARG A 1187 -16.46 -19.40 44.53
N LYS A 1188 -16.42 -20.66 44.97
CA LYS A 1188 -17.59 -21.43 45.42
C LYS A 1188 -18.00 -21.15 46.87
N THR A 1189 -17.31 -20.27 47.58
CA THR A 1189 -17.62 -19.93 48.99
C THR A 1189 -18.49 -18.69 49.12
N ALA A 1190 -19.29 -18.60 50.18
CA ALA A 1190 -20.06 -17.39 50.49
C ALA A 1190 -19.16 -16.15 50.69
N LYS A 1191 -17.99 -16.34 51.32
CA LYS A 1191 -16.98 -15.28 51.55
C LYS A 1191 -16.53 -14.61 50.25
N TRP A 1192 -16.46 -15.35 49.15
CA TRP A 1192 -16.15 -14.79 47.84
C TRP A 1192 -17.22 -13.82 47.33
N GLN A 1193 -18.50 -14.19 47.44
CA GLN A 1193 -19.59 -13.31 47.00
C GLN A 1193 -19.59 -11.99 47.78
N THR A 1194 -19.41 -12.07 49.10
CA THR A 1194 -19.24 -10.88 49.96
C THR A 1194 -18.03 -10.04 49.53
N MET A 1195 -16.87 -10.66 49.31
CA MET A 1195 -15.67 -9.93 48.88
C MET A 1195 -15.88 -9.24 47.52
N ILE A 1196 -16.35 -9.97 46.51
CA ILE A 1196 -16.58 -9.41 45.17
C ILE A 1196 -17.55 -8.23 45.20
N SER A 1197 -18.63 -8.31 46.00
CA SER A 1197 -19.56 -7.18 46.16
C SER A 1197 -18.94 -5.93 46.84
N SER A 1198 -17.81 -6.08 47.54
CA SER A 1198 -17.10 -4.98 48.20
C SER A 1198 -16.02 -4.32 47.33
N ILE A 1199 -15.69 -4.90 46.17
CA ILE A 1199 -14.65 -4.36 45.28
C ILE A 1199 -15.28 -3.33 44.33
N SER A 1200 -14.72 -2.11 44.30
CA SER A 1200 -15.00 -1.14 43.23
C SER A 1200 -14.30 -1.60 41.94
N MET A 1201 -14.97 -2.49 41.21
CA MET A 1201 -14.47 -3.10 39.98
C MET A 1201 -14.11 -2.05 38.93
N LYS A 1202 -12.98 -2.24 38.25
CA LYS A 1202 -12.54 -1.36 37.16
C LYS A 1202 -13.59 -1.31 36.05
N GLN A 1203 -14.25 -0.17 35.89
CA GLN A 1203 -15.22 0.05 34.81
C GLN A 1203 -14.49 0.43 33.52
N TYR A 1204 -14.56 -0.46 32.52
CA TYR A 1204 -14.15 -0.13 31.16
C TYR A 1204 -15.28 0.62 30.46
N LYS A 1205 -15.03 1.87 30.06
CA LYS A 1205 -16.04 2.69 29.37
C LYS A 1205 -16.27 2.14 27.96
N LYS A 1206 -17.54 2.10 27.54
CA LYS A 1206 -17.97 1.58 26.22
C LYS A 1206 -17.39 2.32 25.00
N ASN A 1207 -16.66 3.43 25.19
CA ASN A 1207 -16.14 4.29 24.12
C ASN A 1207 -14.63 4.58 24.23
N GLU A 1208 -13.89 3.97 25.15
CA GLU A 1208 -12.44 4.20 25.28
C GLU A 1208 -11.66 2.96 24.79
N PRO A 1209 -10.76 3.07 23.79
CA PRO A 1209 -9.83 2.01 23.48
C PRO A 1209 -8.84 1.85 24.65
N VAL A 1210 -8.60 0.60 25.07
CA VAL A 1210 -7.56 0.35 26.08
C VAL A 1210 -6.19 0.48 25.42
N LYS A 1211 -5.34 1.35 26.00
CA LYS A 1211 -4.00 1.70 25.51
C LYS A 1211 -3.00 0.53 25.57
#